data_AF-A0A852RE49-F1
#
_entry.id   AF-A0A852RE49-F1
#
_cell.length_a   1.000
_cell.length_b   1.000
_cell.length_c   1.000
_cell.angle_alpha   90.00
_cell.angle_beta   90.00
_cell.angle_gamma   90.00
#
_symmetry.space_group_name_H-M   'P 1'
#
loop_
_entity.id
_entity.type
_entity.pdbx_description
1 polymer ?
#
loop_
_entity_poly.entity_id
_entity_poly.type
_entity_poly.pdbx_seq_one_letter_code
_entity_poly.pdbx_strand_id
1 'polypeptide(L)'
;MTTGRRRDRARDLARDLVRRAGPFAPAEEGWATRTLSAAMTRTFLLMTATWQLVMLTAVVASPGPVTRLLPLLGAHAVVLVATLVARAGRLPLWLPVVSVPVLYVADWAGAASMADPLLFAGCWMMNLGSSTPAFVLRGRTSLVLALAGALLVPPAMLVTRPDLGPAFPIAVLGTQVAIVAATRVGLSYMFDFATLADEEAATAERERAAVATQEAASRASAEDARVLHDTVINTLAALASGGAAVSDATAVRERCARDIATVRALRDGAEPLTDDGGLRGASYDTRVEVRHLGLTDDALARIEAELPVARLRALRRATTELVQNAAKHAGVDEVVVRADDRDGDLVVTVADEGVGFDGRVGSGGLATSVLSRTQEAGIDVRVDTAPGRGTRVTLTVPRGDADGPGAGSDIAGVVQHLRRRACLLYAAGVAAMGFFLSVNNHPGEATPDYVMATLAALGAALAWQTTRHRDRMPWWTVAVLTGAAGTAFALSAAAVDFGREEPVLWQAVGATGLLIVVAELSPRRRAAVWAGGVYAAVVVAVAALSGRQSTDQAETIVLTAGAAGLGLLAAWRRFQGTVGEIGVRAAADQLAAWADRTRLAEREAAERSRARWRSAGLNRSLELLEAARSADDPGNPALRHKCATEEAYLRQLTLLHPDLVHVGQWFARALNEAHDSGVRLVVRSGGTDLPADVAAHLGDVVLAAVAGTPSGADLTVTLFPDPAGARITLVGAHPHLGAGVRSATGPLGATARVLPVGDQEVAEILVPA
;
A
#
# COMPACT_ATOMS: atom_id res chain seq x y z
N MET A 1 3.05 -19.70 -45.00
CA MET A 1 3.56 -18.84 -43.90
C MET A 1 2.85 -19.02 -42.55
N THR A 2 1.62 -19.55 -42.49
CA THR A 2 0.85 -19.75 -41.23
C THR A 2 1.25 -21.00 -40.42
N THR A 3 1.82 -22.02 -41.05
CA THR A 3 2.28 -23.27 -40.41
C THR A 3 3.60 -23.13 -39.67
N GLY A 4 4.52 -22.28 -40.16
CA GLY A 4 5.79 -21.95 -39.48
C GLY A 4 5.57 -21.25 -38.14
N ARG A 5 4.77 -20.18 -38.12
CA ARG A 5 4.42 -19.43 -36.90
C ARG A 5 3.72 -20.29 -35.82
N ARG A 6 2.95 -21.32 -36.20
CA ARG A 6 2.32 -22.25 -35.24
C ARG A 6 3.31 -23.25 -34.65
N ARG A 7 4.25 -23.76 -35.46
CA ARG A 7 5.32 -24.65 -34.97
C ARG A 7 6.28 -23.93 -34.04
N ASP A 8 6.60 -22.67 -34.33
CA ASP A 8 7.46 -21.85 -33.47
C ASP A 8 6.79 -21.56 -32.12
N ARG A 9 5.50 -21.16 -32.12
CA ARG A 9 4.73 -20.98 -30.88
C ARG A 9 4.63 -22.24 -30.02
N ALA A 10 4.44 -23.41 -30.63
CA ALA A 10 4.36 -24.67 -29.89
C ALA A 10 5.72 -25.07 -29.27
N ARG A 11 6.82 -24.85 -30.00
CA ARG A 11 8.18 -25.06 -29.49
C ARG A 11 8.55 -24.07 -28.38
N ASP A 12 8.10 -22.83 -28.48
CA ASP A 12 8.32 -21.81 -27.46
C ASP A 12 7.55 -22.13 -26.18
N LEU A 13 6.29 -22.55 -26.32
CA LEU A 13 5.48 -23.01 -25.19
C LEU A 13 6.10 -24.23 -24.51
N ALA A 14 6.57 -25.22 -25.28
CA ALA A 14 7.22 -26.40 -24.72
C ALA A 14 8.50 -26.05 -23.95
N ARG A 15 9.34 -25.15 -24.49
CA ARG A 15 10.55 -24.66 -23.82
C ARG A 15 10.21 -23.90 -22.53
N ASP A 16 9.18 -23.07 -22.55
CA ASP A 16 8.72 -22.35 -21.35
C ASP A 16 8.22 -23.31 -20.27
N LEU A 17 7.39 -24.30 -20.63
CA LEU A 17 6.91 -25.32 -19.69
C LEU A 17 8.05 -26.12 -19.05
N VAL A 18 9.06 -26.51 -19.83
CA VAL A 18 10.26 -27.21 -19.31
C VAL A 18 11.04 -26.32 -18.35
N ARG A 19 11.24 -25.05 -18.68
CA ARG A 19 11.90 -24.08 -17.79
C ARG A 19 11.14 -23.93 -16.48
N ARG A 20 9.81 -23.85 -16.54
CA ARG A 20 8.90 -23.70 -15.37
C ARG A 20 8.84 -24.93 -14.47
N ALA A 21 9.09 -26.12 -15.01
CA ALA A 21 9.15 -27.35 -14.22
C ALA A 21 10.43 -27.46 -13.35
N GLY A 22 11.45 -26.65 -13.62
CA GLY A 22 12.74 -26.67 -12.92
C GLY A 22 12.73 -26.09 -11.50
N PRO A 23 13.91 -25.98 -10.85
CA PRO A 23 14.05 -25.33 -9.54
C PRO A 23 13.61 -23.87 -9.57
N PHE A 24 12.56 -23.54 -8.80
CA PHE A 24 12.07 -22.18 -8.64
C PHE A 24 12.03 -21.79 -7.15
N ALA A 25 12.55 -20.59 -6.83
CA ALA A 25 12.48 -19.96 -5.52
C ALA A 25 12.04 -18.50 -5.73
N PRO A 26 10.80 -18.13 -5.37
CA PRO A 26 10.36 -16.74 -5.44
C PRO A 26 11.12 -15.90 -4.40
N ALA A 27 11.46 -14.66 -4.75
CA ALA A 27 11.93 -13.68 -3.78
C ALA A 27 10.75 -13.30 -2.88
N GLU A 28 10.84 -13.56 -1.57
CA GLU A 28 9.76 -13.31 -0.60
C GLU A 28 9.80 -11.90 -0.02
N GLU A 29 10.03 -10.91 -0.88
CA GLU A 29 10.21 -9.52 -0.45
C GLU A 29 8.85 -8.81 -0.36
N GLY A 30 7.92 -9.15 -1.25
CA GLY A 30 6.61 -8.53 -1.34
C GLY A 30 5.56 -9.12 -0.39
N TRP A 31 4.43 -8.43 -0.25
CA TRP A 31 3.36 -8.85 0.64
C TRP A 31 2.52 -9.97 0.02
N ALA A 32 2.29 -9.94 -1.30
CA ALA A 32 1.49 -10.93 -2.00
C ALA A 32 2.21 -12.29 -2.04
N THR A 33 3.50 -12.29 -2.38
CA THR A 33 4.36 -13.48 -2.37
C THR A 33 4.46 -14.13 -0.98
N ARG A 34 4.69 -13.35 0.08
CA ARG A 34 4.71 -13.86 1.47
C ARG A 34 3.35 -14.40 1.92
N THR A 35 2.27 -13.68 1.61
CA THR A 35 0.89 -14.07 1.92
C THR A 35 0.55 -15.42 1.31
N LEU A 36 0.85 -15.55 0.03
CA LEU A 36 0.57 -16.74 -0.76
C LEU A 36 1.33 -17.94 -0.21
N SER A 37 2.61 -17.79 0.08
CA SER A 37 3.42 -18.88 0.61
C SER A 37 2.96 -19.33 2.01
N ALA A 38 2.71 -18.39 2.92
CA ALA A 38 2.24 -18.71 4.26
C ALA A 38 0.88 -19.43 4.23
N ALA A 39 -0.03 -19.00 3.35
CA ALA A 39 -1.31 -19.67 3.14
C ALA A 39 -1.15 -21.08 2.57
N MET A 40 -0.20 -21.28 1.64
CA MET A 40 0.10 -22.58 1.04
C MET A 40 0.63 -23.57 2.06
N THR A 41 1.70 -23.22 2.79
CA THR A 41 2.30 -24.09 3.80
C THR A 41 1.28 -24.50 4.85
N ARG A 42 0.47 -23.54 5.35
CA ARG A 42 -0.61 -23.85 6.29
C ARG A 42 -1.67 -24.72 5.65
N THR A 43 -2.14 -24.46 4.44
CA THR A 43 -3.23 -25.29 3.89
C THR A 43 -2.77 -26.72 3.64
N PHE A 44 -1.59 -26.90 3.04
CA PHE A 44 -1.10 -28.23 2.67
C PHE A 44 -0.78 -29.11 3.87
N LEU A 45 -0.14 -28.58 4.93
CA LEU A 45 0.08 -29.38 6.15
C LEU A 45 -1.24 -29.80 6.82
N LEU A 46 -2.26 -28.95 6.77
CA LEU A 46 -3.59 -29.32 7.29
C LEU A 46 -4.24 -30.40 6.43
N MET A 47 -4.12 -30.31 5.10
CA MET A 47 -4.61 -31.34 4.19
C MET A 47 -3.92 -32.68 4.44
N THR A 48 -2.58 -32.68 4.55
CA THR A 48 -1.81 -33.90 4.87
C THR A 48 -2.27 -34.51 6.18
N ALA A 49 -2.40 -33.70 7.25
CA ALA A 49 -2.91 -34.17 8.54
C ALA A 49 -4.35 -34.69 8.45
N THR A 50 -5.24 -34.00 7.74
CA THR A 50 -6.63 -34.45 7.55
C THR A 50 -6.68 -35.76 6.78
N TRP A 51 -5.83 -35.94 5.77
CA TRP A 51 -5.75 -37.19 5.02
C TRP A 51 -5.21 -38.34 5.87
N GLN A 52 -4.33 -38.09 6.85
CA GLN A 52 -3.93 -39.14 7.80
C GLN A 52 -5.13 -39.67 8.61
N LEU A 53 -6.17 -38.87 8.87
CA LEU A 53 -7.40 -39.38 9.49
C LEU A 53 -8.14 -40.35 8.56
N VAL A 54 -8.17 -40.07 7.26
CA VAL A 54 -8.71 -41.00 6.24
C VAL A 54 -7.90 -42.28 6.21
N MET A 55 -6.56 -42.19 6.28
CA MET A 55 -5.70 -43.38 6.37
C MET A 55 -5.99 -44.21 7.61
N LEU A 56 -6.16 -43.59 8.79
CA LEU A 56 -6.53 -44.32 10.01
C LEU A 56 -7.85 -45.09 9.83
N THR A 57 -8.85 -44.48 9.19
CA THR A 57 -10.11 -45.17 8.88
C THR A 57 -9.95 -46.27 7.83
N ALA A 58 -9.07 -46.06 6.84
CA ALA A 58 -8.81 -47.03 5.77
C ALA A 58 -8.04 -48.25 6.29
N VAL A 59 -7.10 -48.08 7.23
CA VAL A 59 -6.41 -49.19 7.92
C VAL A 59 -7.40 -50.04 8.71
N VAL A 60 -8.39 -49.42 9.37
CA VAL A 60 -9.44 -50.13 10.11
C VAL A 60 -10.40 -50.86 9.16
N ALA A 61 -10.69 -50.29 7.99
CA ALA A 61 -11.54 -50.90 6.97
C ALA A 61 -10.84 -51.99 6.14
N SER A 62 -9.50 -52.04 6.17
CA SER A 62 -8.70 -52.98 5.38
C SER A 62 -8.91 -54.43 5.85
N PRO A 63 -9.15 -55.36 4.93
CA PRO A 63 -9.29 -56.77 5.26
C PRO A 63 -7.90 -57.37 5.53
N GLY A 64 -7.54 -57.62 6.79
CA GLY A 64 -6.24 -58.21 7.11
C GLY A 64 -6.07 -58.63 8.57
N PRO A 65 -5.03 -59.43 8.88
CA PRO A 65 -4.74 -59.81 10.25
C PRO A 65 -4.32 -58.58 11.07
N VAL A 66 -4.90 -58.43 12.27
CA VAL A 66 -4.66 -57.31 13.19
C VAL A 66 -3.17 -57.09 13.47
N THR A 67 -2.37 -58.16 13.49
CA THR A 67 -0.91 -58.11 13.72
C THR A 67 -0.16 -57.31 12.64
N ARG A 68 -0.69 -57.22 11.42
CA ARG A 68 -0.12 -56.39 10.33
C ARG A 68 -0.69 -54.97 10.30
N LEU A 69 -1.97 -54.82 10.64
CA LEU A 69 -2.67 -53.52 10.57
C LEU A 69 -2.36 -52.60 11.77
N LEU A 70 -2.12 -53.17 12.96
CA LEU A 70 -1.88 -52.38 14.17
C LEU A 70 -0.60 -51.50 14.09
N PRO A 71 0.55 -52.00 13.58
CA PRO A 71 1.72 -51.15 13.35
C PRO A 71 1.47 -50.01 12.34
N LEU A 72 0.73 -50.28 11.26
CA LEU A 72 0.37 -49.25 10.26
C LEU A 72 -0.50 -48.17 10.89
N LEU A 73 -1.51 -48.56 11.68
CA LEU A 73 -2.35 -47.62 12.43
C LEU A 73 -1.52 -46.71 13.33
N GLY A 74 -0.57 -47.27 14.09
CA GLY A 74 0.36 -46.52 14.92
C GLY A 74 1.24 -45.56 14.11
N ALA A 75 1.76 -46.01 12.97
CA ALA A 75 2.63 -45.22 12.10
C ALA A 75 1.89 -44.01 11.49
N HIS A 76 0.65 -44.19 11.01
CA HIS A 76 -0.20 -43.09 10.56
C HIS A 76 -0.55 -42.10 11.68
N ALA A 77 -0.83 -42.59 12.89
CA ALA A 77 -1.09 -41.73 14.05
C ALA A 77 0.14 -40.88 14.41
N VAL A 78 1.35 -41.48 14.36
CA VAL A 78 2.61 -40.75 14.56
C VAL A 78 2.82 -39.68 13.50
N VAL A 79 2.60 -39.99 12.22
CA VAL A 79 2.75 -39.00 11.13
C VAL A 79 1.70 -37.90 11.20
N LEU A 80 0.47 -38.21 11.63
CA LEU A 80 -0.56 -37.19 11.92
C LEU A 80 -0.07 -36.21 12.99
N VAL A 81 0.39 -36.72 14.13
CA VAL A 81 0.90 -35.88 15.22
C VAL A 81 2.13 -35.09 14.76
N ALA A 82 3.08 -35.74 14.08
CA ALA A 82 4.28 -35.08 13.56
C ALA A 82 3.93 -33.97 12.58
N THR A 83 2.95 -34.17 11.69
CA THR A 83 2.46 -33.14 10.76
C THR A 83 1.84 -31.96 11.49
N LEU A 84 1.04 -32.20 12.54
CA LEU A 84 0.43 -31.13 13.36
C LEU A 84 1.48 -30.36 14.18
N VAL A 85 2.49 -31.05 14.71
CA VAL A 85 3.60 -30.42 15.45
C VAL A 85 4.52 -29.64 14.49
N ALA A 86 4.78 -30.14 13.28
CA ALA A 86 5.51 -29.43 12.23
C ALA A 86 4.75 -28.17 11.79
N ARG A 87 3.43 -28.26 11.64
CA ARG A 87 2.55 -27.12 11.39
C ARG A 87 2.65 -26.05 12.49
N ALA A 88 2.82 -26.45 13.74
CA ALA A 88 3.02 -25.54 14.87
C ALA A 88 4.45 -24.96 14.94
N GLY A 89 5.32 -25.28 13.99
CA GLY A 89 6.70 -24.79 13.92
C GLY A 89 7.67 -25.50 14.88
N ARG A 90 7.27 -26.63 15.48
CA ARG A 90 8.07 -27.35 16.48
C ARG A 90 8.83 -28.56 15.92
N LEU A 91 8.54 -28.95 14.68
CA LEU A 91 9.27 -30.00 13.95
C LEU A 91 9.65 -29.50 12.56
N PRO A 92 10.76 -30.02 12.00
CA PRO A 92 11.18 -29.61 10.67
C PRO A 92 10.20 -30.09 9.60
N LEU A 93 9.94 -29.22 8.62
CA LEU A 93 8.93 -29.45 7.59
C LEU A 93 9.26 -30.61 6.63
N TRP A 94 10.52 -31.02 6.52
CA TRP A 94 10.92 -32.16 5.68
C TRP A 94 10.48 -33.50 6.26
N LEU A 95 10.25 -33.59 7.58
CA LEU A 95 9.88 -34.82 8.26
C LEU A 95 8.52 -35.38 7.76
N PRO A 96 7.40 -34.63 7.80
CA PRO A 96 6.14 -35.12 7.25
C PRO A 96 6.20 -35.37 5.73
N VAL A 97 7.04 -34.63 5.00
CA VAL A 97 7.25 -34.81 3.56
C VAL A 97 7.86 -36.17 3.25
N VAL A 98 8.93 -36.57 3.95
CA VAL A 98 9.62 -37.85 3.72
C VAL A 98 8.82 -39.02 4.29
N SER A 99 8.00 -38.79 5.32
CA SER A 99 7.21 -39.85 5.97
C SER A 99 6.12 -40.41 5.06
N VAL A 100 5.53 -39.60 4.16
CA VAL A 100 4.41 -40.03 3.31
C VAL A 100 4.80 -41.12 2.30
N PRO A 101 5.86 -40.97 1.47
CA PRO A 101 6.30 -42.04 0.57
C PRO A 101 6.66 -43.33 1.30
N VAL A 102 7.25 -43.23 2.50
CA VAL A 102 7.60 -44.40 3.33
C VAL A 102 6.35 -45.14 3.80
N LEU A 103 5.35 -44.41 4.31
CA LEU A 103 4.08 -45.01 4.71
C LEU A 103 3.35 -45.64 3.54
N TYR A 104 3.34 -45.00 2.37
CA TYR A 104 2.69 -45.58 1.19
C TYR A 104 3.27 -46.94 0.79
N VAL A 105 4.59 -47.12 0.88
CA VAL A 105 5.23 -48.43 0.63
C VAL A 105 4.86 -49.44 1.72
N ALA A 106 4.71 -49.00 2.97
CA ALA A 106 4.24 -49.86 4.06
C ALA A 106 2.78 -50.30 3.87
N ASP A 107 1.91 -49.38 3.42
CA ASP A 107 0.51 -49.65 3.07
C ASP A 107 0.41 -50.65 1.92
N TRP A 108 1.24 -50.48 0.88
CA TRP A 108 1.37 -51.41 -0.24
C TRP A 108 1.78 -52.82 0.21
N ALA A 109 2.76 -52.92 1.12
CA ALA A 109 3.20 -54.21 1.65
C ALA A 109 2.14 -54.85 2.56
N GLY A 110 1.34 -54.03 3.26
CA GLY A 110 0.30 -54.46 4.20
C GLY A 110 -1.04 -54.82 3.56
N ALA A 111 -1.36 -54.23 2.40
CA ALA A 111 -2.64 -54.40 1.71
C ALA A 111 -2.87 -55.85 1.25
N ALA A 112 -4.09 -56.33 1.43
CA ALA A 112 -4.44 -57.71 1.10
C ALA A 112 -4.61 -57.94 -0.41
N SER A 113 -5.05 -56.93 -1.16
CA SER A 113 -5.27 -57.01 -2.60
C SER A 113 -5.17 -55.64 -3.27
N MET A 114 -5.22 -55.62 -4.61
CA MET A 114 -5.32 -54.37 -5.39
C MET A 114 -6.66 -53.64 -5.23
N ALA A 115 -7.68 -54.30 -4.69
CA ALA A 115 -8.99 -53.71 -4.40
C ALA A 115 -9.15 -53.33 -2.92
N ASP A 116 -8.04 -53.21 -2.17
CA ASP A 116 -8.05 -52.84 -0.76
C ASP A 116 -8.29 -51.32 -0.58
N PRO A 117 -9.28 -50.88 0.22
CA PRO A 117 -9.51 -49.49 0.55
C PRO A 117 -8.29 -48.78 1.13
N LEU A 118 -7.41 -49.50 1.86
CA LEU A 118 -6.15 -48.96 2.36
C LEU A 118 -5.24 -48.51 1.22
N LEU A 119 -5.06 -49.38 0.21
CA LEU A 119 -4.20 -49.08 -0.93
C LEU A 119 -4.81 -47.95 -1.77
N PHE A 120 -6.13 -47.95 -1.96
CA PHE A 120 -6.81 -46.86 -2.65
C PHE A 120 -6.60 -45.51 -1.92
N ALA A 121 -6.83 -45.45 -0.61
CA ALA A 121 -6.58 -44.24 0.19
C ALA A 121 -5.08 -43.84 0.18
N GLY A 122 -4.19 -44.84 0.18
CA GLY A 122 -2.74 -44.67 0.08
C GLY A 122 -2.30 -44.02 -1.23
N CYS A 123 -2.91 -44.37 -2.37
CA CYS A 123 -2.63 -43.74 -3.67
C CYS A 123 -2.88 -42.23 -3.62
N TRP A 124 -3.97 -41.83 -2.98
CA TRP A 124 -4.31 -40.43 -2.77
C TRP A 124 -3.40 -39.73 -1.77
N MET A 125 -2.99 -40.43 -0.72
CA MET A 125 -1.97 -39.94 0.21
C MET A 125 -0.66 -39.66 -0.54
N MET A 126 -0.24 -40.57 -1.43
CA MET A 126 0.96 -40.43 -2.23
C MET A 126 0.85 -39.27 -3.22
N ASN A 127 -0.29 -39.10 -3.90
CA ASN A 127 -0.53 -37.96 -4.79
C ASN A 127 -0.43 -36.62 -4.06
N LEU A 128 -1.05 -36.53 -2.87
CA LEU A 128 -0.90 -35.36 -1.99
C LEU A 128 0.55 -35.18 -1.55
N GLY A 129 1.22 -36.27 -1.17
CA GLY A 129 2.61 -36.32 -0.76
C GLY A 129 3.58 -35.78 -1.80
N SER A 130 3.41 -36.13 -3.08
CA SER A 130 4.25 -35.64 -4.18
C SER A 130 4.09 -34.15 -4.48
N SER A 131 2.92 -33.60 -4.19
CA SER A 131 2.68 -32.15 -4.33
C SER A 131 3.19 -31.36 -3.12
N THR A 132 3.12 -31.92 -1.90
CA THR A 132 3.43 -31.25 -0.63
C THR A 132 4.80 -30.54 -0.57
N PRO A 133 5.92 -31.14 -1.03
CA PRO A 133 7.22 -30.48 -1.05
C PRO A 133 7.21 -29.11 -1.72
N ALA A 134 6.44 -28.94 -2.79
CA ALA A 134 6.39 -27.70 -3.56
C ALA A 134 5.68 -26.55 -2.83
N PHE A 135 4.80 -26.87 -1.87
CA PHE A 135 4.03 -25.89 -1.09
C PHE A 135 4.61 -25.59 0.29
N VAL A 136 5.46 -26.50 0.80
CA VAL A 136 5.95 -26.48 2.18
C VAL A 136 7.46 -26.21 2.25
N LEU A 137 8.23 -26.67 1.27
CA LEU A 137 9.69 -26.53 1.22
C LEU A 137 10.13 -25.52 0.16
N ARG A 138 11.40 -25.07 0.25
CA ARG A 138 11.92 -23.98 -0.58
C ARG A 138 13.09 -24.40 -1.46
N GLY A 139 13.23 -23.68 -2.58
CA GLY A 139 14.33 -23.82 -3.52
C GLY A 139 14.47 -25.25 -4.04
N ARG A 140 15.73 -25.70 -4.18
CA ARG A 140 16.05 -27.01 -4.75
C ARG A 140 15.55 -28.19 -3.91
N THR A 141 15.46 -28.05 -2.58
CA THR A 141 15.04 -29.14 -1.69
C THR A 141 13.61 -29.61 -1.97
N SER A 142 12.70 -28.68 -2.32
CA SER A 142 11.33 -28.99 -2.72
C SER A 142 11.28 -29.96 -3.92
N LEU A 143 12.14 -29.76 -4.93
CA LEU A 143 12.18 -30.58 -6.12
C LEU A 143 12.87 -31.92 -5.87
N VAL A 144 14.01 -31.89 -5.16
CA VAL A 144 14.81 -33.09 -4.90
C VAL A 144 14.00 -34.11 -4.11
N LEU A 145 13.30 -33.67 -3.04
CA LEU A 145 12.51 -34.61 -2.23
C LEU A 145 11.27 -35.13 -2.97
N ALA A 146 10.62 -34.30 -3.80
CA ALA A 146 9.49 -34.75 -4.62
C ALA A 146 9.92 -35.79 -5.66
N LEU A 147 11.03 -35.54 -6.37
CA LEU A 147 11.58 -36.48 -7.34
C LEU A 147 12.14 -37.75 -6.68
N ALA A 148 12.78 -37.62 -5.52
CA ALA A 148 13.25 -38.78 -4.76
C ALA A 148 12.08 -39.71 -4.39
N GLY A 149 10.96 -39.16 -3.90
CA GLY A 149 9.74 -39.93 -3.64
C GLY A 149 9.21 -40.60 -4.91
N ALA A 150 9.10 -39.86 -6.02
CA ALA A 150 8.61 -40.39 -7.29
C ALA A 150 9.49 -41.52 -7.86
N LEU A 151 10.81 -41.43 -7.70
CA LEU A 151 11.78 -42.38 -8.26
C LEU A 151 12.06 -43.59 -7.35
N LEU A 152 12.00 -43.43 -6.02
CA LEU A 152 12.33 -44.49 -5.07
C LEU A 152 11.14 -45.38 -4.71
N VAL A 153 9.91 -44.87 -4.78
CA VAL A 153 8.70 -45.65 -4.43
C VAL A 153 8.46 -46.84 -5.36
N PRO A 154 8.48 -46.71 -6.71
CA PRO A 154 8.19 -47.83 -7.60
C PRO A 154 9.15 -49.02 -7.43
N PRO A 155 10.48 -48.83 -7.33
CA PRO A 155 11.40 -49.93 -7.00
C PRO A 155 11.12 -50.56 -5.63
N ALA A 156 10.81 -49.75 -4.61
CA ALA A 156 10.49 -50.27 -3.28
C ALA A 156 9.20 -51.13 -3.27
N MET A 157 8.20 -50.75 -4.07
CA MET A 157 6.98 -51.55 -4.27
C MET A 157 7.31 -52.92 -4.88
N LEU A 158 8.20 -52.96 -5.88
CA LEU A 158 8.63 -54.20 -6.53
C LEU A 158 9.42 -55.12 -5.59
N VAL A 159 10.26 -54.55 -4.73
CA VAL A 159 11.02 -55.31 -3.73
C VAL A 159 10.11 -55.91 -2.65
N THR A 160 9.08 -55.17 -2.24
CA THR A 160 8.19 -55.59 -1.14
C THR A 160 7.08 -56.55 -1.59
N ARG A 161 6.59 -56.42 -2.84
CA ARG A 161 5.57 -57.31 -3.44
C ARG A 161 5.97 -57.68 -4.89
N PRO A 162 6.99 -58.53 -5.07
CA PRO A 162 7.41 -58.96 -6.40
C PRO A 162 6.34 -59.80 -7.13
N ASP A 163 5.35 -60.32 -6.41
CA ASP A 163 4.23 -61.10 -6.92
C ASP A 163 3.27 -60.30 -7.82
N LEU A 164 3.19 -58.98 -7.66
CA LEU A 164 2.18 -58.13 -8.33
C LEU A 164 2.66 -57.48 -9.64
N GLY A 165 3.90 -57.76 -10.07
CA GLY A 165 4.46 -57.26 -11.32
C GLY A 165 4.67 -55.74 -11.39
N PRO A 166 5.16 -55.22 -12.54
CA PRO A 166 5.58 -53.82 -12.67
C PRO A 166 4.52 -52.84 -13.17
N ALA A 167 3.37 -53.30 -13.66
CA ALA A 167 2.37 -52.44 -14.30
C ALA A 167 1.92 -51.29 -13.38
N PHE A 168 1.51 -51.61 -12.15
CA PHE A 168 1.06 -50.60 -11.20
C PHE A 168 2.18 -49.68 -10.67
N PRO A 169 3.37 -50.20 -10.28
CA PRO A 169 4.52 -49.34 -9.99
C PRO A 169 4.89 -48.34 -11.12
N ILE A 170 4.79 -48.76 -12.38
CA ILE A 170 5.00 -47.86 -13.55
C ILE A 170 3.90 -46.80 -13.61
N ALA A 171 2.64 -47.16 -13.38
CA ALA A 171 1.54 -46.20 -13.34
C ALA A 171 1.71 -45.16 -12.20
N VAL A 172 2.18 -45.61 -11.03
CA VAL A 172 2.53 -44.74 -9.90
C VAL A 172 3.65 -43.78 -10.31
N LEU A 173 4.73 -44.26 -10.93
CA LEU A 173 5.83 -43.41 -11.42
C LEU A 173 5.33 -42.31 -12.36
N GLY A 174 4.55 -42.70 -13.38
CA GLY A 174 3.97 -41.76 -14.35
C GLY A 174 3.10 -40.70 -13.67
N THR A 175 2.24 -41.12 -12.75
CA THR A 175 1.37 -40.23 -11.96
C THR A 175 2.19 -39.26 -11.10
N GLN A 176 3.18 -39.75 -10.35
CA GLN A 176 3.96 -38.89 -9.46
C GLN A 176 4.80 -37.87 -10.24
N VAL A 177 5.46 -38.28 -11.33
CA VAL A 177 6.24 -37.36 -12.17
C VAL A 177 5.33 -36.28 -12.77
N ALA A 178 4.14 -36.66 -13.25
CA ALA A 178 3.18 -35.71 -13.81
C ALA A 178 2.62 -34.75 -12.74
N ILE A 179 2.32 -35.21 -11.51
CA ILE A 179 1.91 -34.34 -10.40
C ILE A 179 3.02 -33.34 -10.03
N VAL A 180 4.28 -33.81 -9.94
CA VAL A 180 5.41 -32.94 -9.63
C VAL A 180 5.56 -31.87 -10.72
N ALA A 181 5.54 -32.26 -11.99
CA ALA A 181 5.64 -31.33 -13.11
C ALA A 181 4.47 -30.32 -13.14
N ALA A 182 3.23 -30.80 -13.03
CA ALA A 182 2.03 -29.96 -13.06
C ALA A 182 1.99 -28.97 -11.90
N THR A 183 2.35 -29.42 -10.70
CA THR A 183 2.42 -28.55 -9.50
C THR A 183 3.45 -27.45 -9.69
N ARG A 184 4.63 -27.77 -10.26
CA ARG A 184 5.70 -26.79 -10.47
C ARG A 184 5.34 -25.74 -11.51
N VAL A 185 4.79 -26.17 -12.65
CA VAL A 185 4.28 -25.26 -13.67
C VAL A 185 3.20 -24.35 -13.07
N GLY A 186 2.22 -24.92 -12.37
CA GLY A 186 1.13 -24.18 -11.74
C GLY A 186 1.62 -23.13 -10.74
N LEU A 187 2.54 -23.51 -9.85
CA LEU A 187 3.12 -22.61 -8.86
C LEU A 187 3.94 -21.49 -9.51
N SER A 188 4.71 -21.78 -10.56
CA SER A 188 5.51 -20.76 -11.26
C SER A 188 4.63 -19.62 -11.80
N TYR A 189 3.51 -19.95 -12.45
CA TYR A 189 2.57 -18.95 -12.97
C TYR A 189 1.93 -18.12 -11.87
N MET A 190 1.64 -18.76 -10.74
CA MET A 190 0.98 -18.11 -9.63
C MET A 190 1.94 -17.18 -8.87
N PHE A 191 3.21 -17.56 -8.72
CA PHE A 191 4.25 -16.69 -8.14
C PHE A 191 4.68 -15.57 -9.10
N ASP A 192 4.82 -15.81 -10.41
CA ASP A 192 5.08 -14.74 -11.39
C ASP A 192 4.03 -13.63 -11.28
N PHE A 193 2.76 -14.01 -11.11
CA PHE A 193 1.68 -13.05 -10.93
C PHE A 193 1.76 -12.33 -9.57
N ALA A 194 2.07 -13.05 -8.49
CA ALA A 194 2.23 -12.43 -7.17
C ALA A 194 3.39 -11.41 -7.17
N THR A 195 4.50 -11.74 -7.82
CA THR A 195 5.65 -10.84 -7.99
C THR A 195 5.26 -9.62 -8.83
N LEU A 196 4.56 -9.80 -9.95
CA LEU A 196 4.10 -8.67 -10.77
C LEU A 196 3.19 -7.73 -9.96
N ALA A 197 2.28 -8.29 -9.16
CA ALA A 197 1.41 -7.49 -8.31
C ALA A 197 2.18 -6.76 -7.18
N ASP A 198 3.19 -7.41 -6.60
CA ASP A 198 4.10 -6.77 -5.64
C ASP A 198 4.89 -5.62 -6.28
N GLU A 199 5.37 -5.79 -7.52
CA GLU A 199 6.08 -4.77 -8.30
C GLU A 199 5.18 -3.57 -8.65
N GLU A 200 3.98 -3.82 -9.19
CA GLU A 200 2.98 -2.79 -9.51
C GLU A 200 2.57 -1.98 -8.27
N ALA A 201 2.34 -2.66 -7.14
CA ALA A 201 2.04 -2.00 -5.88
C ALA A 201 3.22 -1.13 -5.39
N ALA A 202 4.45 -1.63 -5.51
CA ALA A 202 5.64 -0.90 -5.10
C ALA A 202 5.95 0.31 -6.00
N THR A 203 5.63 0.25 -7.30
CA THR A 203 5.77 1.43 -8.18
C THR A 203 4.71 2.47 -7.89
N ALA A 204 3.44 2.06 -7.76
CA ALA A 204 2.35 2.99 -7.44
C ALA A 204 2.56 3.68 -6.08
N GLU A 205 3.09 2.96 -5.09
CA GLU A 205 3.42 3.53 -3.78
C GLU A 205 4.54 4.58 -3.88
N ARG A 206 5.60 4.29 -4.66
CA ARG A 206 6.71 5.22 -4.89
C ARG A 206 6.25 6.51 -5.56
N GLU A 207 5.41 6.40 -6.59
CA GLU A 207 4.85 7.57 -7.29
C GLU A 207 3.97 8.42 -6.35
N ARG A 208 3.07 7.79 -5.59
CA ARG A 208 2.21 8.50 -4.62
C ARG A 208 3.04 9.17 -3.51
N ALA A 209 4.07 8.49 -3.01
CA ALA A 209 4.96 9.04 -1.98
C ALA A 209 5.76 10.25 -2.49
N ALA A 210 6.22 10.22 -3.75
CA ALA A 210 6.92 11.33 -4.37
C ALA A 210 6.01 12.57 -4.48
N VAL A 211 4.78 12.40 -4.96
CA VAL A 211 3.79 13.48 -5.05
C VAL A 211 3.46 14.04 -3.67
N ALA A 212 3.17 13.18 -2.68
CA ALA A 212 2.86 13.61 -1.32
C ALA A 212 4.01 14.40 -0.67
N THR A 213 5.26 13.98 -0.89
CA THR A 213 6.45 14.69 -0.40
C THR A 213 6.58 16.08 -1.01
N GLN A 214 6.34 16.20 -2.33
CA GLN A 214 6.39 17.47 -3.04
C GLN A 214 5.29 18.42 -2.56
N GLU A 215 4.05 17.93 -2.44
CA GLU A 215 2.92 18.72 -1.93
C GLU A 215 3.12 19.16 -0.48
N ALA A 216 3.72 18.31 0.37
CA ALA A 216 4.07 18.67 1.74
C ALA A 216 5.13 19.79 1.78
N ALA A 217 6.17 19.71 0.94
CA ALA A 217 7.21 20.74 0.85
C ALA A 217 6.68 22.09 0.35
N SER A 218 5.81 22.08 -0.67
CA SER A 218 5.17 23.29 -1.20
C SER A 218 4.27 23.94 -0.15
N ARG A 219 3.41 23.15 0.53
CA ARG A 219 2.53 23.65 1.60
C ARG A 219 3.31 24.26 2.77
N ALA A 220 4.36 23.60 3.24
CA ALA A 220 5.20 24.11 4.32
C ALA A 220 5.86 25.45 3.95
N SER A 221 6.41 25.55 2.74
CA SER A 221 7.06 26.78 2.25
C SER A 221 6.07 27.95 2.09
N ALA A 222 4.86 27.67 1.61
CA ALA A 222 3.81 28.66 1.47
C ALA A 222 3.32 29.19 2.84
N GLU A 223 3.16 28.31 3.82
CA GLU A 223 2.75 28.71 5.18
C GLU A 223 3.84 29.55 5.87
N ASP A 224 5.11 29.15 5.79
CA ASP A 224 6.19 29.93 6.39
C ASP A 224 6.32 31.33 5.76
N ALA A 225 6.18 31.42 4.43
CA ALA A 225 6.16 32.70 3.72
C ALA A 225 4.97 33.58 4.16
N ARG A 226 3.79 32.97 4.37
CA ARG A 226 2.61 33.66 4.87
C ARG A 226 2.82 34.18 6.30
N VAL A 227 3.38 33.36 7.20
CA VAL A 227 3.69 33.77 8.58
C VAL A 227 4.63 34.97 8.59
N LEU A 228 5.68 34.96 7.76
CA LEU A 228 6.61 36.08 7.66
C LEU A 228 5.98 37.34 7.06
N HIS A 229 5.11 37.18 6.06
CA HIS A 229 4.37 38.29 5.49
C HIS A 229 3.48 38.96 6.54
N ASP A 230 2.70 38.16 7.27
CA ASP A 230 1.74 38.66 8.25
C ASP A 230 2.41 39.31 9.47
N THR A 231 3.66 38.90 9.80
CA THR A 231 4.42 39.36 10.96
C THR A 231 5.47 40.41 10.57
N VAL A 232 6.71 40.00 10.32
CA VAL A 232 7.88 40.87 10.15
C VAL A 232 7.69 41.87 9.03
N ILE A 233 7.25 41.41 7.85
CA ILE A 233 7.11 42.28 6.68
C ILE A 233 6.05 43.34 6.94
N ASN A 234 4.87 42.95 7.42
CA ASN A 234 3.81 43.90 7.75
C ASN A 234 4.20 44.89 8.85
N THR A 235 5.00 44.46 9.83
CA THR A 235 5.41 45.33 10.95
C THR A 235 6.54 46.28 10.54
N LEU A 236 7.54 45.81 9.80
CA LEU A 236 8.57 46.67 9.22
C LEU A 236 7.99 47.66 8.20
N ALA A 237 7.02 47.24 7.38
CA ALA A 237 6.30 48.12 6.45
C ALA A 237 5.54 49.23 7.20
N ALA A 238 4.86 48.88 8.30
CA ALA A 238 4.17 49.85 9.15
C ALA A 238 5.16 50.87 9.74
N LEU A 239 6.29 50.41 10.28
CA LEU A 239 7.36 51.27 10.80
C LEU A 239 7.96 52.17 9.71
N ALA A 240 8.28 51.61 8.53
CA ALA A 240 8.84 52.34 7.40
C ALA A 240 7.93 53.47 6.91
N SER A 241 6.61 53.22 6.87
CA SER A 241 5.61 54.20 6.42
C SER A 241 5.51 55.45 7.31
N GLY A 242 5.85 55.35 8.60
CA GLY A 242 5.91 56.47 9.54
C GLY A 242 4.60 57.23 9.76
N GLY A 243 3.45 56.63 9.46
CA GLY A 243 2.12 57.24 9.59
C GLY A 243 1.46 57.02 10.96
N ALA A 244 0.12 57.07 11.00
CA ALA A 244 -0.67 56.85 12.23
C ALA A 244 -0.35 55.52 12.95
N ALA A 245 0.13 54.51 12.23
CA ALA A 245 0.54 53.22 12.78
C ALA A 245 1.73 53.29 13.75
N VAL A 246 2.51 54.39 13.74
CA VAL A 246 3.70 54.59 14.58
C VAL A 246 3.46 55.70 15.63
N SER A 247 2.25 56.26 15.67
CA SER A 247 1.88 57.36 16.58
C SER A 247 1.63 56.91 18.03
N ASP A 248 1.29 55.64 18.24
CA ASP A 248 1.20 55.01 19.55
C ASP A 248 2.42 54.12 19.80
N ALA A 249 3.39 54.66 20.54
CA ALA A 249 4.61 53.95 20.86
C ALA A 249 4.37 52.66 21.67
N THR A 250 3.29 52.57 22.45
CA THR A 250 3.00 51.37 23.25
C THR A 250 2.45 50.26 22.36
N ALA A 251 1.53 50.57 21.46
CA ALA A 251 1.02 49.61 20.48
C ALA A 251 2.12 49.07 19.53
N VAL A 252 3.07 49.93 19.14
CA VAL A 252 4.25 49.51 18.35
C VAL A 252 5.13 48.53 19.14
N ARG A 253 5.38 48.79 20.43
CA ARG A 253 6.18 47.93 21.31
C ARG A 253 5.56 46.55 21.48
N GLU A 254 4.26 46.48 21.74
CA GLU A 254 3.51 45.22 21.90
C GLU A 254 3.49 44.41 20.60
N ARG A 255 3.29 45.07 19.45
CA ARG A 255 3.35 44.43 18.14
C ARG A 255 4.74 43.85 17.86
N CYS A 256 5.79 44.63 18.06
CA CYS A 256 7.17 44.15 17.90
C CYS A 256 7.48 42.97 18.83
N ALA A 257 7.03 43.01 20.08
CA ALA A 257 7.24 41.90 21.02
C ALA A 257 6.59 40.59 20.55
N ARG A 258 5.36 40.64 20.04
CA ARG A 258 4.65 39.46 19.50
C ARG A 258 5.33 38.91 18.24
N ASP A 259 5.74 39.79 17.33
CA ASP A 259 6.40 39.37 16.09
C ASP A 259 7.79 38.79 16.36
N ILE A 260 8.56 39.38 17.29
CA ILE A 260 9.84 38.81 17.75
C ILE A 260 9.65 37.38 18.27
N ALA A 261 8.64 37.14 19.11
CA ALA A 261 8.37 35.80 19.63
C ALA A 261 8.03 34.80 18.51
N THR A 262 7.20 35.21 17.56
CA THR A 262 6.79 34.37 16.42
C THR A 262 7.96 34.02 15.50
N VAL A 263 8.82 34.99 15.22
CA VAL A 263 9.96 34.84 14.30
C VAL A 263 11.09 34.05 14.94
N ARG A 264 11.33 34.25 16.25
CA ARG A 264 12.27 33.40 17.00
C ARG A 264 11.82 31.95 17.00
N ALA A 265 10.52 31.69 17.16
CA ALA A 265 9.99 30.32 17.07
C ALA A 265 10.18 29.72 15.67
N LEU A 266 9.86 30.48 14.61
CA LEU A 266 10.10 30.06 13.22
C LEU A 266 11.58 29.75 12.95
N ARG A 267 12.49 30.60 13.43
CA ARG A 267 13.95 30.46 13.29
C ARG A 267 14.51 29.27 14.05
N ASP A 268 14.14 29.16 15.34
CA ASP A 268 14.73 28.18 16.26
C ASP A 268 14.07 26.80 16.14
N GLY A 269 13.01 26.68 15.33
CA GLY A 269 12.26 25.44 15.17
C GLY A 269 11.44 25.05 16.40
N ALA A 270 11.25 25.99 17.34
CA ALA A 270 10.31 25.82 18.42
C ALA A 270 8.89 25.98 17.86
N GLU A 271 7.92 25.20 18.38
CA GLU A 271 6.54 25.62 18.19
C GLU A 271 6.41 27.05 18.73
N PRO A 272 5.74 27.97 18.00
CA PRO A 272 5.40 29.26 18.57
C PRO A 272 4.84 29.01 19.95
N LEU A 273 5.26 29.78 20.95
CA LEU A 273 4.67 29.76 22.29
C LEU A 273 3.19 30.12 22.14
N THR A 274 2.39 29.15 21.73
CA THR A 274 0.96 29.16 21.91
C THR A 274 0.83 28.95 23.40
N ASP A 275 0.42 29.99 24.09
CA ASP A 275 -0.05 29.98 25.47
C ASP A 275 -0.56 28.57 25.84
N ASP A 276 0.06 27.85 26.76
CA ASP A 276 -0.12 26.39 26.89
C ASP A 276 -1.46 26.01 27.57
N GLY A 277 -2.39 26.96 27.71
CA GLY A 277 -3.60 26.84 28.54
C GLY A 277 -4.89 26.43 27.82
N GLY A 278 -4.85 25.80 26.64
CA GLY A 278 -6.05 25.41 25.89
C GLY A 278 -6.87 26.60 25.35
N LEU A 279 -8.14 26.40 24.97
CA LEU A 279 -9.04 27.47 24.48
C LEU A 279 -9.34 28.52 25.55
N ARG A 280 -9.27 28.16 26.84
CA ARG A 280 -9.52 29.05 27.99
C ARG A 280 -8.29 29.83 28.43
N GLY A 281 -7.09 29.31 28.20
CA GLY A 281 -5.83 30.02 28.35
C GLY A 281 -5.40 30.71 27.07
N ALA A 282 -6.33 31.14 26.21
CA ALA A 282 -5.99 32.06 25.13
C ALA A 282 -5.97 33.48 25.72
N SER A 283 -4.79 34.09 25.88
CA SER A 283 -4.71 35.49 26.29
C SER A 283 -5.38 36.42 25.27
N TYR A 284 -6.49 37.05 25.67
CA TYR A 284 -7.19 38.08 24.91
C TYR A 284 -6.66 39.44 25.36
N ASP A 285 -5.72 40.00 24.61
CA ASP A 285 -5.24 41.37 24.82
C ASP A 285 -6.32 42.38 24.41
N THR A 286 -7.36 42.53 25.24
CA THR A 286 -8.57 43.29 24.93
C THR A 286 -9.08 44.10 26.12
N ARG A 287 -9.67 45.27 25.83
CA ARG A 287 -10.34 46.16 26.79
C ARG A 287 -11.78 45.70 27.16
N VAL A 288 -12.15 44.47 26.82
CA VAL A 288 -13.51 43.93 26.87
C VAL A 288 -13.50 42.65 27.71
N GLU A 289 -14.49 42.46 28.57
CA GLU A 289 -14.61 41.29 29.44
C GLU A 289 -15.01 40.05 28.62
N VAL A 290 -14.26 38.94 28.76
CA VAL A 290 -14.54 37.69 28.04
C VAL A 290 -15.16 36.67 29.00
N ARG A 291 -16.42 36.30 28.76
CA ARG A 291 -17.14 35.33 29.58
C ARG A 291 -17.15 33.95 28.91
N HIS A 292 -16.52 32.97 29.56
CA HIS A 292 -16.50 31.58 29.10
C HIS A 292 -17.70 30.78 29.65
N LEU A 293 -18.44 30.10 28.77
CA LEU A 293 -19.61 29.28 29.12
C LEU A 293 -19.55 27.88 28.48
N GLY A 294 -20.37 26.95 28.98
CA GLY A 294 -20.49 25.59 28.44
C GLY A 294 -19.67 24.55 29.22
N LEU A 295 -18.84 23.76 28.53
CA LEU A 295 -18.01 22.69 29.10
C LEU A 295 -17.14 23.18 30.28
N THR A 296 -16.97 22.32 31.30
CA THR A 296 -16.02 22.55 32.40
C THR A 296 -14.58 22.47 31.90
N ASP A 297 -13.65 23.09 32.63
CA ASP A 297 -12.23 23.18 32.24
C ASP A 297 -11.61 21.80 32.00
N ASP A 298 -11.85 20.84 32.91
CA ASP A 298 -11.36 19.47 32.78
C ASP A 298 -11.97 18.73 31.57
N ALA A 299 -13.25 18.99 31.26
CA ALA A 299 -13.93 18.33 30.14
C ALA A 299 -13.42 18.87 28.80
N LEU A 300 -13.24 20.19 28.72
CA LEU A 300 -12.68 20.84 27.55
C LEU A 300 -11.24 20.39 27.31
N ALA A 301 -10.39 20.36 28.34
CA ALA A 301 -8.99 19.93 28.23
C ALA A 301 -8.85 18.47 27.73
N ARG A 302 -9.74 17.55 28.16
CA ARG A 302 -9.77 16.17 27.65
C ARG A 302 -10.10 16.11 26.16
N ILE A 303 -11.10 16.87 25.71
CA ILE A 303 -11.49 16.93 24.30
C ILE A 303 -10.37 17.54 23.46
N GLU A 304 -9.74 18.62 23.96
CA GLU A 304 -8.60 19.27 23.29
C GLU A 304 -7.40 18.32 23.13
N ALA A 305 -7.13 17.46 24.11
CA ALA A 305 -6.05 16.48 24.06
C ALA A 305 -6.29 15.36 23.01
N GLU A 306 -7.54 15.13 22.60
CA GLU A 306 -7.91 14.16 21.57
C GLU A 306 -7.90 14.76 20.16
N LEU A 307 -7.87 16.09 20.04
CA LEU A 307 -7.86 16.77 18.75
C LEU A 307 -6.47 16.74 18.11
N PRO A 308 -6.37 16.58 16.77
CA PRO A 308 -5.14 16.84 16.06
C PRO A 308 -4.62 18.24 16.38
N VAL A 309 -3.32 18.35 16.69
CA VAL A 309 -2.71 19.60 17.17
C VAL A 309 -2.95 20.77 16.20
N ALA A 310 -2.97 20.51 14.89
CA ALA A 310 -3.29 21.52 13.87
C ALA A 310 -4.73 22.08 14.00
N ARG A 311 -5.72 21.22 14.28
CA ARG A 311 -7.13 21.64 14.51
C ARG A 311 -7.26 22.46 15.78
N LEU A 312 -6.62 22.02 16.87
CA LEU A 312 -6.64 22.76 18.13
C LEU A 312 -6.03 24.16 17.96
N ARG A 313 -4.90 24.30 17.26
CA ARG A 313 -4.30 25.61 16.98
C ARG A 313 -5.20 26.50 16.12
N ALA A 314 -5.77 25.95 15.05
CA ALA A 314 -6.66 26.69 14.17
C ALA A 314 -7.89 27.20 14.93
N LEU A 315 -8.51 26.34 15.76
CA LEU A 315 -9.63 26.68 16.63
C LEU A 315 -9.29 27.82 17.59
N ARG A 316 -8.14 27.73 18.27
CA ARG A 316 -7.69 28.74 19.23
C ARG A 316 -7.46 30.09 18.54
N ARG A 317 -6.71 30.10 17.44
CA ARG A 317 -6.40 31.32 16.68
C ARG A 317 -7.68 31.97 16.15
N ALA A 318 -8.60 31.18 15.59
CA ALA A 318 -9.90 31.66 15.15
C ALA A 318 -10.69 32.31 16.30
N THR A 319 -10.76 31.63 17.45
CA THR A 319 -11.47 32.15 18.64
C THR A 319 -10.86 33.46 19.13
N THR A 320 -9.52 33.55 19.23
CA THR A 320 -8.82 34.78 19.63
C THR A 320 -9.10 35.94 18.68
N GLU A 321 -9.05 35.69 17.37
CA GLU A 321 -9.28 36.72 16.35
C GLU A 321 -10.73 37.20 16.34
N LEU A 322 -11.69 36.30 16.56
CA LEU A 322 -13.11 36.65 16.72
C LEU A 322 -13.34 37.56 17.93
N VAL A 323 -12.73 37.24 19.08
CA VAL A 323 -12.81 38.09 20.28
C VAL A 323 -12.16 39.45 20.05
N GLN A 324 -11.00 39.50 19.38
CA GLN A 324 -10.35 40.77 19.04
C GLN A 324 -11.16 41.63 18.07
N ASN A 325 -11.84 41.01 17.11
CA ASN A 325 -12.71 41.72 16.18
C ASN A 325 -13.91 42.34 16.90
N ALA A 326 -14.52 41.59 17.84
CA ALA A 326 -15.56 42.14 18.68
C ALA A 326 -15.03 43.33 19.52
N ALA A 327 -13.87 43.18 20.16
CA ALA A 327 -13.29 44.25 20.97
C ALA A 327 -12.96 45.55 20.20
N LYS A 328 -12.59 45.44 18.91
CA LYS A 328 -12.25 46.60 18.07
C LYS A 328 -13.46 47.26 17.42
N HIS A 329 -14.49 46.48 17.10
CA HIS A 329 -15.54 46.91 16.16
C HIS A 329 -16.95 46.84 16.72
N ALA A 330 -17.22 45.99 17.71
CA ALA A 330 -18.58 45.77 18.20
C ALA A 330 -19.08 46.89 19.13
N GLY A 331 -18.17 47.61 19.79
CA GLY A 331 -18.52 48.67 20.75
C GLY A 331 -19.16 48.15 22.02
N VAL A 332 -18.78 46.95 22.46
CA VAL A 332 -19.33 46.25 23.62
C VAL A 332 -18.32 46.15 24.76
N ASP A 333 -18.82 46.02 25.98
CA ASP A 333 -18.02 45.80 27.19
C ASP A 333 -17.84 44.30 27.52
N GLU A 334 -18.65 43.40 26.93
CA GLU A 334 -18.61 41.95 27.15
C GLU A 334 -18.69 41.14 25.83
N VAL A 335 -17.91 40.05 25.74
CA VAL A 335 -17.99 39.02 24.69
C VAL A 335 -18.12 37.63 25.31
N VAL A 336 -18.99 36.79 24.75
CA VAL A 336 -19.25 35.43 25.25
C VAL A 336 -18.57 34.39 24.37
N VAL A 337 -17.76 33.51 24.97
CA VAL A 337 -17.16 32.32 24.32
C VAL A 337 -17.77 31.07 24.94
N ARG A 338 -18.51 30.29 24.16
CA ARG A 338 -19.19 29.08 24.62
C ARG A 338 -18.61 27.83 23.94
N ALA A 339 -18.21 26.81 24.70
CA ALA A 339 -17.78 25.52 24.16
C ALA A 339 -18.77 24.42 24.57
N ASP A 340 -19.30 23.65 23.62
CA ASP A 340 -20.20 22.51 23.84
C ASP A 340 -19.64 21.26 23.12
N ASP A 341 -19.92 20.07 23.65
CA ASP A 341 -19.75 18.79 22.94
C ASP A 341 -21.09 18.42 22.28
N ARG A 342 -21.12 18.27 20.95
CA ARG A 342 -22.34 17.93 20.20
C ARG A 342 -22.05 16.83 19.19
N ASP A 343 -22.75 15.71 19.32
CA ASP A 343 -22.69 14.57 18.40
C ASP A 343 -21.27 14.01 18.14
N GLY A 344 -20.35 14.19 19.11
CA GLY A 344 -18.96 13.75 18.96
C GLY A 344 -18.05 14.78 18.28
N ASP A 345 -18.51 16.02 18.10
CA ASP A 345 -17.74 17.16 17.62
C ASP A 345 -17.63 18.24 18.71
N LEU A 346 -16.51 18.97 18.71
CA LEU A 346 -16.35 20.15 19.58
C LEU A 346 -16.94 21.39 18.89
N VAL A 347 -17.92 22.03 19.51
CA VAL A 347 -18.58 23.24 18.98
C VAL A 347 -18.23 24.45 19.83
N VAL A 348 -17.54 25.43 19.25
CA VAL A 348 -17.17 26.70 19.91
C VAL A 348 -17.94 27.86 19.29
N THR A 349 -18.64 28.65 20.11
CA THR A 349 -19.43 29.81 19.69
C THR A 349 -18.87 31.08 20.32
N VAL A 350 -18.53 32.09 19.51
CA VAL A 350 -18.15 33.44 19.96
C VAL A 350 -19.30 34.38 19.64
N ALA A 351 -19.79 35.13 20.63
CA ALA A 351 -20.94 36.03 20.46
C ALA A 351 -20.75 37.38 21.18
N ASP A 352 -21.12 38.47 20.50
CA ASP A 352 -21.22 39.83 21.04
C ASP A 352 -22.62 40.42 20.79
N GLU A 353 -23.01 41.40 21.61
CA GLU A 353 -24.26 42.17 21.46
C GLU A 353 -24.04 43.55 20.80
N GLY A 354 -23.02 43.66 19.94
CA GLY A 354 -22.59 44.96 19.40
C GLY A 354 -23.36 45.45 18.18
N VAL A 355 -22.76 46.40 17.49
CA VAL A 355 -23.35 47.07 16.32
C VAL A 355 -23.63 46.13 15.13
N GLY A 356 -23.02 44.95 15.08
CA GLY A 356 -23.18 43.98 13.99
C GLY A 356 -22.80 44.52 12.60
N PHE A 357 -22.96 43.73 11.55
CA PHE A 357 -22.71 44.16 10.16
C PHE A 357 -23.68 43.54 9.16
N ASP A 358 -23.73 44.07 7.93
CA ASP A 358 -24.71 43.72 6.90
C ASP A 358 -24.51 42.34 6.23
N GLY A 359 -23.67 41.48 6.81
CA GLY A 359 -23.36 40.14 6.31
C GLY A 359 -22.57 40.12 5.00
N ARG A 360 -22.31 41.26 4.36
CA ARG A 360 -21.40 41.36 3.21
C ARG A 360 -19.98 41.46 3.74
N VAL A 361 -19.35 40.30 3.94
CA VAL A 361 -17.93 40.22 4.28
C VAL A 361 -17.14 40.80 3.10
N GLY A 362 -16.75 42.07 3.19
CA GLY A 362 -15.84 42.70 2.23
C GLY A 362 -14.48 41.97 2.21
N SER A 363 -13.63 42.30 1.25
CA SER A 363 -12.27 41.75 1.09
C SER A 363 -11.29 42.17 2.21
N GLY A 364 -11.72 42.17 3.47
CA GLY A 364 -10.93 42.55 4.64
C GLY A 364 -11.15 41.61 5.84
N GLY A 365 -10.21 41.68 6.79
CA GLY A 365 -10.28 41.17 8.17
C GLY A 365 -10.76 39.73 8.33
N LEU A 366 -12.07 39.54 8.47
CA LEU A 366 -12.72 38.30 8.91
C LEU A 366 -12.72 37.18 7.84
N ALA A 367 -12.85 37.53 6.56
CA ALA A 367 -12.89 36.55 5.46
C ALA A 367 -11.55 35.83 5.25
N THR A 368 -10.44 36.57 5.33
CA THR A 368 -9.11 36.05 4.99
C THR A 368 -8.40 35.43 6.20
N SER A 369 -8.74 35.86 7.42
CA SER A 369 -8.02 35.48 8.64
C SER A 369 -8.62 34.29 9.39
N VAL A 370 -9.96 34.19 9.43
CA VAL A 370 -10.68 33.14 10.16
C VAL A 370 -11.18 32.07 9.17
N LEU A 371 -12.01 32.43 8.19
CA LEU A 371 -12.70 31.46 7.32
C LEU A 371 -11.75 30.56 6.51
N SER A 372 -10.73 31.13 5.84
CA SER A 372 -9.74 30.36 5.07
C SER A 372 -9.00 29.36 5.96
N ARG A 373 -8.51 29.81 7.13
CA ARG A 373 -7.65 29.02 8.02
C ARG A 373 -8.41 27.92 8.75
N THR A 374 -9.67 28.15 9.11
CA THR A 374 -10.52 27.13 9.74
C THR A 374 -10.94 26.05 8.75
N GLN A 375 -11.26 26.43 7.51
CA GLN A 375 -11.60 25.46 6.46
C GLN A 375 -10.42 24.57 6.07
N GLU A 376 -9.22 25.13 5.96
CA GLU A 376 -7.98 24.37 5.73
C GLU A 376 -7.69 23.34 6.85
N ALA A 377 -8.12 23.63 8.08
CA ALA A 377 -8.03 22.70 9.21
C ALA A 377 -9.21 21.71 9.32
N GLY A 378 -10.19 21.78 8.41
CA GLY A 378 -11.39 20.95 8.45
C GLY A 378 -12.39 21.36 9.56
N ILE A 379 -12.39 22.63 9.96
CA ILE A 379 -13.32 23.23 10.91
C ILE A 379 -14.43 23.93 10.13
N ASP A 380 -15.68 23.54 10.37
CA ASP A 380 -16.84 24.21 9.77
C ASP A 380 -17.15 25.51 10.50
N VAL A 381 -17.49 26.57 9.75
CA VAL A 381 -17.70 27.91 10.30
C VAL A 381 -19.00 28.51 9.82
N ARG A 382 -19.81 28.96 10.77
CA ARG A 382 -21.07 29.66 10.51
C ARG A 382 -21.07 31.02 11.19
N VAL A 383 -21.40 32.07 10.43
CA VAL A 383 -21.51 33.45 10.92
C VAL A 383 -22.98 33.90 10.82
N ASP A 384 -23.55 34.32 11.94
CA ASP A 384 -24.88 34.92 12.04
C ASP A 384 -24.73 36.36 12.60
N THR A 385 -25.04 37.37 11.79
CA THR A 385 -24.92 38.81 12.14
C THR A 385 -25.91 39.66 11.34
N ALA A 386 -26.28 40.81 11.89
CA ALA A 386 -27.02 41.87 11.20
C ALA A 386 -26.75 43.22 11.88
N PRO A 387 -26.88 44.36 11.18
CA PRO A 387 -26.73 45.68 11.78
C PRO A 387 -27.69 45.84 12.98
N GLY A 388 -27.15 46.22 14.14
CA GLY A 388 -27.85 46.37 15.41
C GLY A 388 -28.21 45.06 16.14
N ARG A 389 -27.74 43.89 15.68
CA ARG A 389 -28.04 42.58 16.30
C ARG A 389 -26.81 41.83 16.82
N GLY A 390 -25.65 42.48 16.89
CA GLY A 390 -24.38 41.84 17.26
C GLY A 390 -23.87 40.84 16.22
N THR A 391 -22.87 40.06 16.63
CA THR A 391 -22.26 39.00 15.81
C THR A 391 -22.17 37.71 16.59
N ARG A 392 -22.54 36.59 15.95
CA ARG A 392 -22.35 35.23 16.46
C ARG A 392 -21.59 34.39 15.43
N VAL A 393 -20.49 33.79 15.84
CA VAL A 393 -19.70 32.87 15.02
C VAL A 393 -19.62 31.51 15.69
N THR A 394 -19.96 30.45 14.96
CA THR A 394 -19.93 29.06 15.43
C THR A 394 -18.85 28.29 14.65
N LEU A 395 -17.97 27.61 15.37
CA LEU A 395 -16.88 26.78 14.87
C LEU A 395 -17.16 25.31 15.27
N THR A 396 -17.22 24.39 14.30
CA THR A 396 -17.47 22.96 14.55
C THR A 396 -16.24 22.13 14.18
N VAL A 397 -15.70 21.36 15.13
CA VAL A 397 -14.44 20.61 14.98
C VAL A 397 -14.69 19.10 15.07
N PRO A 398 -14.46 18.34 13.97
CA PRO A 398 -14.59 16.88 13.99
C PRO A 398 -13.52 16.19 14.84
N ARG A 399 -13.93 15.19 15.64
CA ARG A 399 -13.00 14.41 16.51
C ARG A 399 -12.45 13.13 15.87
N GLY A 400 -12.90 12.75 14.67
CA GLY A 400 -12.40 11.57 13.91
C GLY A 400 -11.46 11.92 12.75
N ASP A 401 -10.54 11.00 12.44
CA ASP A 401 -9.81 11.00 11.17
C ASP A 401 -10.79 10.60 10.06
N ALA A 402 -11.05 11.51 9.12
CA ALA A 402 -11.78 11.18 7.92
C ALA A 402 -11.00 10.10 7.15
N ASP A 403 -11.67 8.98 6.86
CA ASP A 403 -11.18 7.84 6.10
C ASP A 403 -10.22 8.27 4.97
N GLY A 404 -8.95 7.87 5.10
CA GLY A 404 -7.97 8.03 4.04
C GLY A 404 -8.41 7.23 2.80
N PRO A 405 -8.55 7.88 1.62
CA PRO A 405 -9.06 7.21 0.43
C PRO A 405 -8.00 6.27 -0.19
N GLY A 406 -8.38 5.01 -0.41
CA GLY A 406 -7.98 4.28 -1.64
C GLY A 406 -6.98 3.13 -1.58
N ALA A 407 -6.24 2.87 -0.49
CA ALA A 407 -5.25 1.77 -0.53
C ALA A 407 -5.89 0.37 -0.35
N GLY A 408 -6.98 0.27 0.41
CA GLY A 408 -7.68 -1.00 0.67
C GLY A 408 -8.34 -1.62 -0.57
N SER A 409 -8.68 -0.81 -1.58
CA SER A 409 -9.34 -1.29 -2.81
C SER A 409 -8.38 -1.98 -3.77
N ASP A 410 -7.11 -1.59 -3.81
CA ASP A 410 -6.11 -2.14 -4.76
C ASP A 410 -5.77 -3.59 -4.42
N ILE A 411 -5.51 -3.86 -3.14
CA ILE A 411 -5.12 -5.18 -2.62
C ILE A 411 -6.26 -6.19 -2.75
N ALA A 412 -7.50 -5.77 -2.43
CA ALA A 412 -8.67 -6.62 -2.60
C ALA A 412 -8.89 -7.02 -4.07
N GLY A 413 -8.64 -6.08 -5.00
CA GLY A 413 -8.66 -6.33 -6.44
C GLY A 413 -7.61 -7.36 -6.86
N VAL A 414 -6.36 -7.18 -6.45
CA VAL A 414 -5.25 -8.10 -6.74
C VAL A 414 -5.56 -9.52 -6.24
N VAL A 415 -6.04 -9.66 -5.00
CA VAL A 415 -6.38 -10.96 -4.40
C VAL A 415 -7.51 -11.64 -5.19
N GLN A 416 -8.52 -10.90 -5.64
CA GLN A 416 -9.60 -11.45 -6.47
C GLN A 416 -9.11 -11.93 -7.84
N HIS A 417 -8.18 -11.21 -8.46
CA HIS A 417 -7.57 -11.63 -9.73
C HIS A 417 -6.71 -12.89 -9.57
N LEU A 418 -5.91 -12.96 -8.50
CA LEU A 418 -5.12 -14.13 -8.14
C LEU A 418 -6.01 -15.37 -7.97
N ARG A 419 -7.12 -15.22 -7.24
CA ARG A 419 -8.12 -16.28 -7.02
C ARG A 419 -8.67 -16.84 -8.33
N ARG A 420 -9.12 -15.94 -9.20
CA ARG A 420 -9.72 -16.29 -10.48
C ARG A 420 -8.74 -17.02 -11.40
N ARG A 421 -7.49 -16.56 -11.47
CA ARG A 421 -6.46 -17.23 -12.28
C ARG A 421 -6.12 -18.60 -11.70
N ALA A 422 -5.97 -18.71 -10.38
CA ALA A 422 -5.66 -19.96 -9.71
C ALA A 422 -6.73 -21.04 -9.96
N CYS A 423 -8.02 -20.72 -9.87
CA CYS A 423 -9.08 -21.70 -10.09
C CYS A 423 -9.16 -22.19 -11.55
N LEU A 424 -8.96 -21.29 -12.51
CA LEU A 424 -8.96 -21.63 -13.94
C LEU A 424 -7.73 -22.47 -14.31
N LEU A 425 -6.55 -22.12 -13.76
CA LEU A 425 -5.32 -22.89 -13.95
C LEU A 425 -5.45 -24.29 -13.36
N TYR A 426 -6.06 -24.42 -12.18
CA TYR A 426 -6.36 -25.70 -11.57
C TYR A 426 -7.29 -26.54 -12.44
N ALA A 427 -8.40 -25.97 -12.93
CA ALA A 427 -9.36 -26.69 -13.76
C ALA A 427 -8.75 -27.16 -15.09
N ALA A 428 -7.97 -26.31 -15.75
CA ALA A 428 -7.24 -26.69 -16.96
C ALA A 428 -6.18 -27.78 -16.67
N GLY A 429 -5.45 -27.65 -15.57
CA GLY A 429 -4.42 -28.61 -15.15
C GLY A 429 -5.00 -29.99 -14.85
N VAL A 430 -6.11 -30.07 -14.11
CA VAL A 430 -6.79 -31.35 -13.83
C VAL A 430 -7.33 -32.00 -15.10
N ALA A 431 -7.88 -31.24 -16.03
CA ALA A 431 -8.34 -31.78 -17.30
C ALA A 431 -7.18 -32.37 -18.12
N ALA A 432 -6.06 -31.64 -18.23
CA ALA A 432 -4.85 -32.12 -18.90
C ALA A 432 -4.26 -33.36 -18.22
N MET A 433 -4.24 -33.38 -16.88
CA MET A 433 -3.81 -34.53 -16.09
C MET A 433 -4.72 -35.74 -16.34
N GLY A 434 -6.03 -35.54 -16.45
CA GLY A 434 -6.97 -36.61 -16.79
C GLY A 434 -6.62 -37.29 -18.11
N PHE A 435 -6.39 -36.52 -19.17
CA PHE A 435 -5.95 -37.07 -20.46
C PHE A 435 -4.62 -37.83 -20.36
N PHE A 436 -3.63 -37.27 -19.64
CA PHE A 436 -2.35 -37.93 -19.44
C PHE A 436 -2.52 -39.28 -18.71
N LEU A 437 -3.28 -39.28 -17.62
CA LEU A 437 -3.54 -40.49 -16.84
C LEU A 437 -4.34 -41.51 -17.64
N SER A 438 -5.26 -41.11 -18.52
CA SER A 438 -6.02 -42.06 -19.34
C SER A 438 -5.11 -42.79 -20.31
N VAL A 439 -4.16 -42.08 -20.91
CA VAL A 439 -3.15 -42.67 -21.81
C VAL A 439 -2.17 -43.55 -21.03
N ASN A 440 -1.77 -43.13 -19.82
CA ASN A 440 -0.78 -43.83 -19.01
C ASN A 440 -1.34 -45.10 -18.35
N ASN A 441 -2.57 -45.06 -17.86
CA ASN A 441 -3.18 -46.16 -17.12
C ASN A 441 -3.80 -47.20 -18.05
N HIS A 442 -4.37 -46.77 -19.18
CA HIS A 442 -5.02 -47.67 -20.15
C HIS A 442 -4.53 -47.40 -21.58
N PRO A 443 -3.29 -47.80 -21.93
CA PRO A 443 -2.68 -47.47 -23.21
C PRO A 443 -3.43 -48.11 -24.39
N GLY A 444 -4.03 -47.29 -25.24
CA GLY A 444 -4.71 -47.76 -26.45
C GLY A 444 -6.16 -48.22 -26.25
N GLU A 445 -6.69 -48.12 -25.02
CA GLU A 445 -8.07 -48.50 -24.71
C GLU A 445 -8.99 -47.26 -24.64
N ALA A 446 -10.21 -47.40 -25.16
CA ALA A 446 -11.20 -46.34 -25.11
C ALA A 446 -12.02 -46.45 -23.81
N THR A 447 -11.56 -45.80 -22.74
CA THR A 447 -12.24 -45.79 -21.44
C THR A 447 -13.14 -44.56 -21.26
N PRO A 448 -14.16 -44.62 -20.38
CA PRO A 448 -14.98 -43.47 -20.01
C PRO A 448 -14.20 -42.26 -19.47
N ASP A 449 -12.96 -42.44 -18.99
CA ASP A 449 -12.10 -41.35 -18.49
C ASP A 449 -11.79 -40.29 -19.56
N TYR A 450 -11.69 -40.66 -20.84
CA TYR A 450 -11.50 -39.69 -21.92
C TYR A 450 -12.70 -38.76 -22.07
N VAL A 451 -13.91 -39.29 -21.87
CA VAL A 451 -15.15 -38.50 -21.91
C VAL A 451 -15.22 -37.57 -20.70
N MET A 452 -14.85 -38.08 -19.51
CA MET A 452 -14.73 -37.26 -18.30
C MET A 452 -13.72 -36.12 -18.49
N ALA A 453 -12.51 -36.40 -18.97
CA ALA A 453 -11.47 -35.40 -19.17
C ALA A 453 -11.89 -34.34 -20.21
N THR A 454 -12.59 -34.76 -21.27
CA THR A 454 -13.18 -33.86 -22.25
C THR A 454 -14.25 -32.97 -21.64
N LEU A 455 -15.14 -33.53 -20.82
CA LEU A 455 -16.18 -32.79 -20.10
C LEU A 455 -15.57 -31.75 -19.15
N ALA A 456 -14.52 -32.12 -18.42
CA ALA A 456 -13.78 -31.21 -17.55
C ALA A 456 -13.13 -30.06 -18.35
N ALA A 457 -12.49 -30.36 -19.49
CA ALA A 457 -11.88 -29.36 -20.37
C ALA A 457 -12.93 -28.39 -20.95
N LEU A 458 -14.05 -28.91 -21.45
CA LEU A 458 -15.15 -28.10 -21.99
C LEU A 458 -15.79 -27.23 -20.90
N GLY A 459 -15.98 -27.77 -19.69
CA GLY A 459 -16.49 -27.00 -18.57
C GLY A 459 -15.55 -25.87 -18.14
N ALA A 460 -14.24 -26.12 -18.11
CA ALA A 460 -13.24 -25.08 -17.85
C ALA A 460 -13.24 -24.00 -18.94
N ALA A 461 -13.35 -24.39 -20.22
CA ALA A 461 -13.43 -23.47 -21.35
C ALA A 461 -14.71 -22.62 -21.29
N LEU A 462 -15.86 -23.23 -20.97
CA LEU A 462 -17.14 -22.54 -20.80
C LEU A 462 -17.08 -21.53 -19.64
N ALA A 463 -16.48 -21.90 -18.52
CA ALA A 463 -16.28 -21.02 -17.38
C ALA A 463 -15.39 -19.82 -17.74
N TRP A 464 -14.29 -20.06 -18.45
CA TRP A 464 -13.43 -18.99 -18.94
C TRP A 464 -14.17 -18.07 -19.92
N GLN A 465 -14.87 -18.63 -20.91
CA GLN A 465 -15.60 -17.86 -21.92
C GLN A 465 -16.70 -16.98 -21.31
N THR A 466 -17.44 -17.49 -20.34
CA THR A 466 -18.54 -16.76 -19.68
C THR A 466 -18.07 -15.70 -18.70
N THR A 467 -16.83 -15.82 -18.19
CA THR A 467 -16.24 -14.86 -17.24
C THR A 467 -15.19 -13.95 -17.86
N ARG A 468 -14.71 -14.19 -19.09
CA ARG A 468 -13.61 -13.39 -19.70
C ARG A 468 -13.87 -11.87 -19.72
N HIS A 469 -15.13 -11.45 -19.76
CA HIS A 469 -15.56 -10.04 -19.71
C HIS A 469 -16.50 -9.72 -18.54
N ARG A 470 -16.63 -10.63 -17.56
CA ARG A 470 -17.52 -10.50 -16.41
C ARG A 470 -16.84 -11.00 -15.16
N ASP A 471 -17.00 -10.29 -14.05
CA ASP A 471 -16.40 -10.72 -12.78
C ASP A 471 -17.05 -11.98 -12.20
N ARG A 472 -18.27 -12.31 -12.65
CA ARG A 472 -19.07 -13.40 -12.10
C ARG A 472 -19.73 -14.24 -13.18
N MET A 473 -19.86 -15.53 -12.89
CA MET A 473 -20.48 -16.52 -13.76
C MET A 473 -22.02 -16.40 -13.74
N PRO A 474 -22.70 -16.50 -14.90
CA PRO A 474 -24.15 -16.50 -14.94
C PRO A 474 -24.73 -17.81 -14.37
N TRP A 475 -25.94 -17.72 -13.80
CA TRP A 475 -26.55 -18.81 -13.03
C TRP A 475 -26.75 -20.11 -13.84
N TRP A 476 -27.02 -20.02 -15.15
CA TRP A 476 -27.18 -21.20 -16.00
C TRP A 476 -25.85 -21.95 -16.19
N THR A 477 -24.73 -21.24 -16.27
CA THR A 477 -23.41 -21.86 -16.35
C THR A 477 -23.08 -22.58 -15.05
N VAL A 478 -23.43 -21.98 -13.90
CA VAL A 478 -23.31 -22.63 -12.59
C VAL A 478 -24.08 -23.95 -12.56
N ALA A 479 -25.33 -23.97 -13.06
CA ALA A 479 -26.14 -25.18 -13.13
C ALA A 479 -25.52 -26.25 -14.05
N VAL A 480 -25.08 -25.86 -15.25
CA VAL A 480 -24.41 -26.76 -16.21
C VAL A 480 -23.15 -27.37 -15.63
N LEU A 481 -22.26 -26.55 -15.04
CA LEU A 481 -21.00 -27.04 -14.46
C LEU A 481 -21.22 -27.92 -13.22
N THR A 482 -22.27 -27.64 -12.43
CA THR A 482 -22.65 -28.47 -11.29
C THR A 482 -23.11 -29.86 -11.75
N GLY A 483 -23.97 -29.93 -12.76
CA GLY A 483 -24.37 -31.20 -13.37
C GLY A 483 -23.17 -31.94 -13.98
N ALA A 484 -22.33 -31.22 -14.74
CA ALA A 484 -21.14 -31.78 -15.36
C ALA A 484 -20.14 -32.33 -14.34
N ALA A 485 -19.99 -31.73 -13.16
CA ALA A 485 -19.15 -32.27 -12.09
C ALA A 485 -19.65 -33.62 -11.57
N GLY A 486 -20.97 -33.75 -11.35
CA GLY A 486 -21.58 -35.04 -10.97
C GLY A 486 -21.43 -36.10 -12.06
N THR A 487 -21.69 -35.73 -13.32
CA THR A 487 -21.51 -36.62 -14.48
C THR A 487 -20.05 -37.05 -14.64
N ALA A 488 -19.09 -36.13 -14.47
CA ALA A 488 -17.66 -36.45 -14.53
C ALA A 488 -17.28 -37.50 -13.46
N PHE A 489 -17.78 -37.38 -12.23
CA PHE A 489 -17.54 -38.39 -11.20
C PHE A 489 -18.14 -39.76 -11.55
N ALA A 490 -19.37 -39.78 -12.06
CA ALA A 490 -20.00 -41.03 -12.48
C ALA A 490 -19.25 -41.69 -13.66
N LEU A 491 -18.77 -40.90 -14.62
CA LEU A 491 -17.97 -41.38 -15.75
C LEU A 491 -16.63 -41.95 -15.28
N SER A 492 -15.92 -41.29 -14.36
CA SER A 492 -14.67 -41.85 -13.84
C SER A 492 -14.89 -43.09 -13.00
N ALA A 493 -15.99 -43.15 -12.23
CA ALA A 493 -16.37 -44.37 -11.51
C ALA A 493 -16.62 -45.53 -12.48
N ALA A 494 -17.33 -45.28 -13.58
CA ALA A 494 -17.60 -46.29 -14.61
C ALA A 494 -16.32 -46.81 -15.30
N ALA A 495 -15.22 -46.03 -15.32
CA ALA A 495 -13.96 -46.46 -15.90
C ALA A 495 -13.24 -47.55 -15.10
N VAL A 496 -13.59 -47.73 -13.82
CA VAL A 496 -13.02 -48.74 -12.91
C VAL A 496 -14.10 -49.71 -12.39
N ASP A 497 -15.11 -49.95 -13.22
CA ASP A 497 -16.34 -50.68 -12.87
C ASP A 497 -16.89 -50.33 -11.47
N PHE A 498 -16.99 -49.03 -11.20
CA PHE A 498 -17.47 -48.46 -9.94
C PHE A 498 -16.71 -48.92 -8.69
N GLY A 499 -15.40 -49.09 -8.85
CA GLY A 499 -14.46 -49.45 -7.78
C GLY A 499 -14.20 -50.95 -7.66
N ARG A 500 -14.68 -51.77 -8.59
CA ARG A 500 -14.50 -53.22 -8.58
C ARG A 500 -13.27 -53.67 -9.35
N GLU A 501 -12.98 -53.03 -10.48
CA GLU A 501 -11.84 -53.35 -11.33
C GLU A 501 -10.74 -52.29 -11.16
N GLU A 502 -9.55 -52.75 -10.76
CA GLU A 502 -8.34 -51.92 -10.62
C GLU A 502 -8.58 -50.53 -9.99
N PRO A 503 -9.26 -50.43 -8.82
CA PRO A 503 -9.65 -49.14 -8.23
C PRO A 503 -8.47 -48.21 -7.94
N VAL A 504 -7.26 -48.77 -7.80
CA VAL A 504 -6.00 -48.03 -7.63
C VAL A 504 -5.62 -47.16 -8.84
N LEU A 505 -6.19 -47.40 -10.03
CA LEU A 505 -6.00 -46.59 -11.24
C LEU A 505 -7.07 -45.49 -11.43
N TRP A 506 -8.03 -45.37 -10.50
CA TRP A 506 -9.20 -44.50 -10.65
C TRP A 506 -8.88 -42.99 -10.59
N GLN A 507 -9.30 -42.26 -11.62
CA GLN A 507 -9.16 -40.80 -11.76
C GLN A 507 -10.26 -39.95 -11.09
N ALA A 508 -10.56 -40.14 -9.80
CA ALA A 508 -11.67 -39.41 -9.17
C ALA A 508 -11.47 -37.87 -9.01
N VAL A 509 -10.29 -37.31 -9.33
CA VAL A 509 -10.05 -35.84 -9.30
C VAL A 509 -10.74 -35.12 -10.46
N GLY A 510 -11.06 -35.77 -11.58
CA GLY A 510 -11.45 -35.06 -12.81
C GLY A 510 -12.65 -34.11 -12.66
N ALA A 511 -13.54 -34.38 -11.71
CA ALA A 511 -14.69 -33.54 -11.39
C ALA A 511 -14.36 -32.29 -10.54
N THR A 512 -13.24 -32.27 -9.80
CA THR A 512 -12.94 -31.22 -8.81
C THR A 512 -12.64 -29.88 -9.45
N GLY A 513 -12.07 -29.86 -10.67
CA GLY A 513 -11.81 -28.63 -11.43
C GLY A 513 -13.09 -27.84 -11.67
N LEU A 514 -14.18 -28.53 -12.02
CA LEU A 514 -15.49 -27.92 -12.23
C LEU A 514 -16.10 -27.42 -10.91
N LEU A 515 -16.00 -28.20 -9.83
CA LEU A 515 -16.49 -27.80 -8.51
C LEU A 515 -15.80 -26.55 -7.98
N ILE A 516 -14.46 -26.48 -8.11
CA ILE A 516 -13.67 -25.34 -7.65
C ILE A 516 -13.99 -24.09 -8.47
N VAL A 517 -14.12 -24.22 -9.78
CA VAL A 517 -14.53 -23.12 -10.67
C VAL A 517 -15.92 -22.60 -10.30
N VAL A 518 -16.89 -23.49 -10.05
CA VAL A 518 -18.22 -23.10 -9.54
C VAL A 518 -18.08 -22.41 -8.18
N ALA A 519 -17.22 -22.89 -7.30
CA ALA A 519 -17.08 -22.33 -5.97
C ALA A 519 -16.52 -20.91 -5.95
N GLU A 520 -15.56 -20.62 -6.83
CA GLU A 520 -14.86 -19.34 -6.86
C GLU A 520 -15.53 -18.30 -7.74
N LEU A 521 -16.06 -18.70 -8.90
CA LEU A 521 -16.59 -17.75 -9.89
C LEU A 521 -18.10 -17.51 -9.76
N SER A 522 -18.77 -18.24 -8.87
CA SER A 522 -20.20 -18.06 -8.63
C SER A 522 -20.51 -16.76 -7.88
N PRO A 523 -21.63 -16.08 -8.21
CA PRO A 523 -22.03 -14.84 -7.57
C PRO A 523 -22.50 -15.00 -6.12
N ARG A 524 -22.84 -16.22 -5.68
CA ARG A 524 -23.40 -16.50 -4.35
C ARG A 524 -22.60 -17.60 -3.65
N ARG A 525 -22.20 -17.39 -2.40
CA ARG A 525 -21.53 -18.41 -1.57
C ARG A 525 -22.31 -19.72 -1.46
N ARG A 526 -23.66 -19.63 -1.48
CA ARG A 526 -24.57 -20.77 -1.49
C ARG A 526 -24.40 -21.67 -2.72
N ALA A 527 -23.95 -21.14 -3.86
CA ALA A 527 -23.83 -21.92 -5.09
C ALA A 527 -22.87 -23.10 -4.95
N ALA A 528 -21.72 -22.93 -4.27
CA ALA A 528 -20.83 -24.07 -4.05
C ALA A 528 -21.24 -25.00 -2.91
N VAL A 529 -22.09 -24.54 -1.97
CA VAL A 529 -22.74 -25.48 -1.03
C VAL A 529 -23.70 -26.37 -1.81
N TRP A 530 -24.49 -25.79 -2.71
CA TRP A 530 -25.36 -26.53 -3.62
C TRP A 530 -24.57 -27.48 -4.53
N ALA A 531 -23.51 -27.01 -5.19
CA ALA A 531 -22.71 -27.85 -6.07
C ALA A 531 -22.03 -29.00 -5.32
N GLY A 532 -21.48 -28.73 -4.13
CA GLY A 532 -20.94 -29.77 -3.26
C GLY A 532 -22.01 -30.76 -2.80
N GLY A 533 -23.22 -30.30 -2.48
CA GLY A 533 -24.34 -31.16 -2.10
C GLY A 533 -24.83 -32.06 -3.24
N VAL A 534 -24.94 -31.52 -4.45
CA VAL A 534 -25.29 -32.31 -5.66
C VAL A 534 -24.23 -33.35 -5.95
N TYR A 535 -22.95 -32.97 -5.89
CA TYR A 535 -21.84 -33.91 -6.04
C TYR A 535 -21.88 -35.01 -4.99
N ALA A 536 -22.08 -34.67 -3.70
CA ALA A 536 -22.20 -35.63 -2.63
C ALA A 536 -23.38 -36.59 -2.84
N ALA A 537 -24.53 -36.10 -3.31
CA ALA A 537 -25.69 -36.93 -3.63
C ALA A 537 -25.38 -37.92 -4.76
N VAL A 538 -24.64 -37.49 -5.79
CA VAL A 538 -24.17 -38.39 -6.87
C VAL A 538 -23.21 -39.44 -6.32
N VAL A 539 -22.24 -39.05 -5.48
CA VAL A 539 -21.30 -40.00 -4.84
C VAL A 539 -22.06 -41.07 -4.05
N VAL A 540 -23.03 -40.66 -3.22
CA VAL A 540 -23.84 -41.59 -2.41
C VAL A 540 -24.70 -42.48 -3.30
N ALA A 541 -25.30 -41.95 -4.36
CA ALA A 541 -26.08 -42.74 -5.30
C ALA A 541 -25.21 -43.78 -6.02
N VAL A 542 -24.02 -43.41 -6.48
CA VAL A 542 -23.06 -44.34 -7.09
C VAL A 542 -22.62 -45.40 -6.08
N ALA A 543 -22.27 -45.03 -4.85
CA ALA A 543 -21.88 -45.98 -3.80
C ALA A 543 -23.00 -46.99 -3.48
N ALA A 544 -24.25 -46.51 -3.38
CA ALA A 544 -25.40 -47.37 -3.12
C ALA A 544 -25.72 -48.32 -4.28
N LEU A 545 -25.47 -47.91 -5.53
CA LEU A 545 -25.59 -48.77 -6.69
C LEU A 545 -24.45 -49.81 -6.72
N SER A 546 -23.23 -49.41 -6.39
CA SER A 546 -22.07 -50.30 -6.31
C SER A 546 -22.27 -51.42 -5.28
N GLY A 547 -22.68 -51.06 -4.06
CA GLY A 547 -22.86 -51.98 -2.94
C GLY A 547 -24.06 -52.93 -3.08
N ARG A 548 -25.04 -52.60 -3.95
CA ARG A 548 -26.15 -53.51 -4.27
C ARG A 548 -25.77 -54.65 -5.20
N GLN A 549 -24.70 -54.49 -5.95
CA GLN A 549 -24.29 -55.39 -7.03
C GLN A 549 -23.08 -56.26 -6.67
N SER A 550 -22.39 -55.99 -5.55
CA SER A 550 -21.23 -56.77 -5.10
C SER A 550 -21.15 -56.84 -3.56
N THR A 551 -20.58 -57.93 -3.04
CA THR A 551 -20.13 -58.07 -1.64
C THR A 551 -18.75 -57.47 -1.37
N ASP A 552 -18.07 -56.96 -2.39
CA ASP A 552 -16.75 -56.34 -2.27
C ASP A 552 -16.81 -54.93 -1.67
N GLN A 553 -15.69 -54.47 -1.13
CA GLN A 553 -15.54 -53.15 -0.47
C GLN A 553 -15.65 -51.94 -1.43
N ALA A 554 -16.24 -52.12 -2.62
CA ALA A 554 -16.40 -51.10 -3.65
C ALA A 554 -17.18 -49.86 -3.16
N GLU A 555 -18.19 -50.02 -2.31
CA GLU A 555 -18.90 -48.88 -1.71
C GLU A 555 -17.96 -47.98 -0.90
N THR A 556 -17.01 -48.57 -0.17
CA THR A 556 -16.05 -47.85 0.67
C THR A 556 -15.05 -47.09 -0.20
N ILE A 557 -14.62 -47.70 -1.31
CA ILE A 557 -13.74 -47.06 -2.30
C ILE A 557 -14.44 -45.86 -2.94
N VAL A 558 -15.69 -46.00 -3.38
CA VAL A 558 -16.48 -44.89 -3.97
C VAL A 558 -16.66 -43.74 -2.97
N LEU A 559 -16.99 -44.05 -1.72
CA LEU A 559 -17.13 -43.04 -0.67
C LEU A 559 -15.80 -42.33 -0.39
N THR A 560 -14.69 -43.08 -0.37
CA THR A 560 -13.34 -42.51 -0.19
C THR A 560 -12.98 -41.59 -1.35
N ALA A 561 -13.30 -41.97 -2.59
CA ALA A 561 -13.08 -41.17 -3.79
C ALA A 561 -13.86 -39.85 -3.75
N GLY A 562 -15.14 -39.91 -3.39
CA GLY A 562 -15.97 -38.71 -3.26
C GLY A 562 -15.54 -37.82 -2.09
N ALA A 563 -15.11 -38.41 -0.97
CA ALA A 563 -14.54 -37.69 0.16
C ALA A 563 -13.25 -36.94 -0.23
N ALA A 564 -12.40 -37.52 -1.08
CA ALA A 564 -11.24 -36.84 -1.64
C ALA A 564 -11.64 -35.58 -2.42
N GLY A 565 -12.64 -35.69 -3.30
CA GLY A 565 -13.14 -34.56 -4.10
C GLY A 565 -13.74 -33.43 -3.25
N LEU A 566 -14.61 -33.77 -2.28
CA LEU A 566 -15.21 -32.80 -1.36
C LEU A 566 -14.17 -32.19 -0.39
N GLY A 567 -13.25 -32.99 0.10
CA GLY A 567 -12.15 -32.55 0.96
C GLY A 567 -11.26 -31.54 0.26
N LEU A 568 -10.96 -31.76 -1.02
CA LEU A 568 -10.19 -30.80 -1.82
C LEU A 568 -10.95 -29.48 -2.02
N LEU A 569 -12.26 -29.53 -2.30
CA LEU A 569 -13.09 -28.33 -2.39
C LEU A 569 -13.10 -27.53 -1.06
N ALA A 570 -13.21 -28.23 0.07
CA ALA A 570 -13.14 -27.61 1.39
C ALA A 570 -11.76 -26.99 1.67
N ALA A 571 -10.69 -27.71 1.34
CA ALA A 571 -9.32 -27.23 1.47
C ALA A 571 -9.06 -26.00 0.60
N TRP A 572 -9.54 -26.00 -0.64
CA TRP A 572 -9.46 -24.85 -1.53
C TRP A 572 -10.14 -23.62 -0.92
N ARG A 573 -11.38 -23.76 -0.43
CA ARG A 573 -12.09 -22.66 0.23
C ARG A 573 -11.37 -22.14 1.46
N ARG A 574 -10.75 -23.03 2.24
CA ARG A 574 -9.95 -22.64 3.41
C ARG A 574 -8.66 -21.93 3.02
N PHE A 575 -7.97 -22.39 1.97
CA PHE A 575 -6.83 -21.71 1.38
C PHE A 575 -7.22 -20.29 0.97
N GLN A 576 -8.34 -20.13 0.27
CA GLN A 576 -8.80 -18.81 -0.13
C GLN A 576 -9.16 -17.91 1.05
N GLY A 577 -9.84 -18.44 2.07
CA GLY A 577 -10.08 -17.72 3.32
C GLY A 577 -8.78 -17.21 3.95
N THR A 578 -7.76 -18.07 4.03
CA THR A 578 -6.45 -17.74 4.59
C THR A 578 -5.73 -16.66 3.79
N VAL A 579 -5.73 -16.74 2.45
CA VAL A 579 -5.17 -15.70 1.57
C VAL A 579 -5.89 -14.37 1.78
N GLY A 580 -7.21 -14.39 1.96
CA GLY A 580 -8.00 -13.17 2.22
C GLY A 580 -7.67 -12.55 3.58
N GLU A 581 -7.60 -13.35 4.65
CA GLU A 581 -7.27 -12.88 6.00
C GLU A 581 -5.87 -12.26 6.07
N ILE A 582 -4.88 -12.93 5.47
CA ILE A 582 -3.50 -12.41 5.45
C ILE A 582 -3.42 -11.18 4.54
N GLY A 583 -4.11 -11.17 3.40
CA GLY A 583 -4.16 -10.01 2.50
C GLY A 583 -4.75 -8.76 3.16
N VAL A 584 -5.79 -8.90 3.99
CA VAL A 584 -6.36 -7.78 4.76
C VAL A 584 -5.35 -7.23 5.77
N ARG A 585 -4.60 -8.11 6.46
CA ARG A 585 -3.55 -7.67 7.39
C ARG A 585 -2.41 -6.97 6.67
N ALA A 586 -1.95 -7.53 5.55
CA ALA A 586 -0.93 -6.91 4.72
C ALA A 586 -1.36 -5.52 4.21
N ALA A 587 -2.64 -5.35 3.85
CA ALA A 587 -3.20 -4.06 3.47
C ALA A 587 -3.18 -3.04 4.62
N ALA A 588 -3.55 -3.47 5.84
CA ALA A 588 -3.50 -2.63 7.02
C ALA A 588 -2.04 -2.22 7.36
N ASP A 589 -1.11 -3.17 7.29
CA ASP A 589 0.31 -2.92 7.54
C ASP A 589 0.91 -1.93 6.51
N GLN A 590 0.53 -2.06 5.23
CA GLN A 590 0.94 -1.12 4.18
C GLN A 590 0.37 0.28 4.40
N LEU A 591 -0.91 0.38 4.76
CA LEU A 591 -1.55 1.67 5.09
C LEU A 591 -0.86 2.37 6.26
N ALA A 592 -0.53 1.62 7.33
CA ALA A 592 0.21 2.16 8.46
C ALA A 592 1.61 2.64 8.05
N ALA A 593 2.35 1.81 7.28
CA ALA A 593 3.68 2.16 6.79
C ALA A 593 3.67 3.35 5.81
N TRP A 594 2.60 3.52 5.05
CA TRP A 594 2.41 4.69 4.18
C TRP A 594 2.13 5.95 5.03
N ALA A 595 1.24 5.86 6.01
CA ALA A 595 0.93 6.99 6.90
C ALA A 595 2.17 7.47 7.66
N ASP A 596 3.00 6.56 8.17
CA ASP A 596 4.24 6.90 8.87
C ASP A 596 5.27 7.54 7.93
N ARG A 597 5.42 7.04 6.70
CA ARG A 597 6.29 7.67 5.69
C ARG A 597 5.81 9.06 5.30
N THR A 598 4.51 9.26 5.10
CA THR A 598 3.94 10.57 4.80
C THR A 598 4.20 11.56 5.94
N ARG A 599 3.98 11.15 7.20
CA ARG A 599 4.27 12.00 8.37
C ARG A 599 5.75 12.36 8.49
N LEU A 600 6.64 11.41 8.20
CA LEU A 600 8.08 11.68 8.18
C LEU A 600 8.43 12.69 7.09
N ALA A 601 7.91 12.49 5.87
CA ALA A 601 8.12 13.38 4.74
C ALA A 601 7.62 14.81 5.03
N GLU A 602 6.46 14.95 5.70
CA GLU A 602 5.93 16.23 6.15
C GLU A 602 6.85 16.92 7.16
N ARG A 603 7.40 16.18 8.13
CA ARG A 603 8.37 16.72 9.10
C ARG A 603 9.66 17.19 8.42
N GLU A 604 10.22 16.36 7.56
CA GLU A 604 11.43 16.70 6.80
C GLU A 604 11.22 17.90 5.85
N ALA A 605 10.03 18.00 5.25
CA ALA A 605 9.65 19.15 4.45
C ALA A 605 9.60 20.45 5.28
N ALA A 606 8.97 20.40 6.46
CA ALA A 606 8.90 21.54 7.37
C ALA A 606 10.29 21.96 7.88
N GLU A 607 11.15 20.99 8.22
CA GLU A 607 12.53 21.27 8.65
C GLU A 607 13.37 21.93 7.54
N ARG A 608 13.24 21.47 6.29
CA ARG A 608 13.90 22.09 5.13
C ARG A 608 13.43 23.51 4.88
N SER A 609 12.12 23.75 4.95
CA SER A 609 11.56 25.11 4.83
C SER A 609 12.13 26.04 5.90
N ARG A 610 12.19 25.60 7.17
CA ARG A 610 12.81 26.36 8.26
C ARG A 610 14.30 26.60 8.07
N ALA A 611 15.04 25.61 7.56
CA ALA A 611 16.46 25.76 7.26
C ALA A 611 16.72 26.88 6.23
N ARG A 612 15.86 27.00 5.21
CA ARG A 612 15.90 28.10 4.24
C ARG A 612 15.78 29.46 4.94
N TRP A 613 14.84 29.64 5.86
CA TRP A 613 14.69 30.90 6.60
C TRP A 613 15.84 31.19 7.56
N ARG A 614 16.43 30.15 8.19
CA ARG A 614 17.67 30.32 8.97
C ARG A 614 18.83 30.82 8.11
N SER A 615 18.98 30.29 6.89
CA SER A 615 20.01 30.76 5.95
C SER A 615 19.77 32.16 5.39
N ALA A 616 18.55 32.67 5.51
CA ALA A 616 18.17 34.00 5.06
C ALA A 616 18.40 35.12 6.09
N GLY A 617 19.20 34.88 7.14
CA GLY A 617 19.71 35.97 7.99
C GLY A 617 18.66 36.76 8.79
N LEU A 618 17.54 36.14 9.21
CA LEU A 618 16.46 36.76 10.01
C LEU A 618 16.92 37.47 11.31
N ASN A 619 18.16 37.30 11.74
CA ASN A 619 18.73 37.98 12.91
C ASN A 619 18.69 39.50 12.76
N ARG A 620 18.94 40.05 11.57
CA ARG A 620 18.87 41.50 11.33
C ARG A 620 17.44 42.02 11.50
N SER A 621 16.47 41.30 10.95
CA SER A 621 15.06 41.64 11.12
C SER A 621 14.65 41.63 12.60
N LEU A 622 15.12 40.64 13.37
CA LEU A 622 14.92 40.58 14.82
C LEU A 622 15.56 41.75 15.56
N GLU A 623 16.81 42.11 15.23
CA GLU A 623 17.51 43.26 15.82
C GLU A 623 16.78 44.57 15.54
N LEU A 624 16.23 44.75 14.33
CA LEU A 624 15.45 45.94 13.96
C LEU A 624 14.12 46.01 14.72
N LEU A 625 13.41 44.90 14.88
CA LEU A 625 12.20 44.83 15.70
C LEU A 625 12.51 45.11 17.19
N GLU A 626 13.65 44.64 17.69
CA GLU A 626 14.11 44.93 19.05
C GLU A 626 14.46 46.41 19.24
N ALA A 627 15.13 47.02 18.26
CA ALA A 627 15.42 48.46 18.24
C ALA A 627 14.13 49.29 18.17
N ALA A 628 13.14 48.87 17.37
CA ALA A 628 11.83 49.54 17.33
C ALA A 628 11.07 49.40 18.65
N ARG A 629 11.21 48.25 19.33
CA ARG A 629 10.62 48.01 20.66
C ARG A 629 11.25 48.86 21.76
N SER A 630 12.55 49.17 21.67
CA SER A 630 13.26 49.96 22.68
C SER A 630 13.37 51.45 22.34
N ALA A 631 12.95 51.88 21.15
CA ALA A 631 13.05 53.26 20.73
C ALA A 631 12.11 54.19 21.51
N ASP A 632 12.65 55.34 21.93
CA ASP A 632 11.88 56.44 22.50
C ASP A 632 10.99 57.12 21.44
N ASP A 633 11.50 57.23 20.21
CA ASP A 633 10.77 57.68 19.02
C ASP A 633 10.84 56.61 17.90
N PRO A 634 9.83 55.72 17.80
CA PRO A 634 9.77 54.72 16.74
C PRO A 634 9.57 55.32 15.33
N GLY A 635 9.27 56.63 15.21
CA GLY A 635 9.17 57.36 13.96
C GLY A 635 10.50 57.90 13.41
N ASN A 636 11.62 57.68 14.11
CA ASN A 636 12.93 58.24 13.73
C ASN A 636 13.31 57.91 12.26
N PRO A 637 13.67 58.92 11.43
CA PRO A 637 14.03 58.72 10.02
C PRO A 637 15.09 57.63 9.76
N ALA A 638 16.08 57.50 10.64
CA ALA A 638 17.14 56.50 10.49
C ALA A 638 16.61 55.07 10.69
N LEU A 639 15.71 54.86 11.66
CA LEU A 639 15.07 53.57 11.90
C LEU A 639 14.10 53.22 10.76
N ARG A 640 13.33 54.21 10.29
CA ARG A 640 12.42 54.06 9.14
C ARG A 640 13.14 53.60 7.89
N HIS A 641 14.29 54.22 7.57
CA HIS A 641 15.08 53.84 6.40
C HIS A 641 15.59 52.40 6.50
N LYS A 642 16.11 52.00 7.68
CA LYS A 642 16.54 50.62 7.91
C LYS A 642 15.38 49.61 7.79
N CYS A 643 14.21 49.94 8.34
CA CYS A 643 13.00 49.11 8.21
C CYS A 643 12.55 48.97 6.74
N ALA A 644 12.62 50.05 5.95
CA ALA A 644 12.26 50.01 4.54
C ALA A 644 13.21 49.12 3.72
N THR A 645 14.51 49.17 3.98
CA THR A 645 15.49 48.33 3.29
C THR A 645 15.32 46.86 3.65
N GLU A 646 15.11 46.56 4.93
CA GLU A 646 14.87 45.18 5.41
C GLU A 646 13.54 44.61 4.87
N GLU A 647 12.49 45.44 4.83
CA GLU A 647 11.19 45.04 4.28
C GLU A 647 11.28 44.70 2.79
N ALA A 648 12.02 45.51 2.00
CA ALA A 648 12.25 45.24 0.60
C ALA A 648 13.03 43.93 0.37
N TYR A 649 14.03 43.65 1.22
CA TYR A 649 14.77 42.39 1.22
C TYR A 649 13.85 41.19 1.49
N LEU A 650 13.06 41.23 2.57
CA LEU A 650 12.15 40.16 2.93
C LEU A 650 11.05 39.94 1.88
N ARG A 651 10.59 41.01 1.21
CA ARG A 651 9.67 40.88 0.08
C ARG A 651 10.29 40.07 -1.07
N GLN A 652 11.52 40.38 -1.48
CA GLN A 652 12.22 39.59 -2.51
C GLN A 652 12.33 38.12 -2.11
N LEU A 653 12.62 37.85 -0.85
CA LEU A 653 12.73 36.50 -0.32
C LEU A 653 11.40 35.73 -0.32
N THR A 654 10.27 36.39 -0.03
CA THR A 654 8.92 35.80 -0.12
C THR A 654 8.41 35.62 -1.56
N LEU A 655 8.96 36.33 -2.54
CA LEU A 655 8.61 36.17 -3.96
C LEU A 655 9.19 34.90 -4.58
N LEU A 656 10.17 34.28 -3.92
CA LEU A 656 10.68 32.97 -4.32
C LEU A 656 9.58 31.91 -4.17
N HIS A 657 9.24 31.26 -5.28
CA HIS A 657 8.13 30.32 -5.35
C HIS A 657 8.25 29.16 -4.34
N PRO A 658 7.14 28.69 -3.72
CA PRO A 658 7.14 27.59 -2.75
C PRO A 658 7.71 26.28 -3.29
N ASP A 659 7.51 26.02 -4.59
CA ASP A 659 7.95 24.78 -5.25
C ASP A 659 9.47 24.69 -5.48
N LEU A 660 10.24 25.75 -5.19
CA LEU A 660 11.70 25.77 -5.34
C LEU A 660 12.38 25.08 -4.14
N VAL A 661 12.21 23.77 -4.02
CA VAL A 661 12.68 22.97 -2.90
C VAL A 661 14.21 22.95 -2.80
N HIS A 662 14.92 22.82 -3.93
CA HIS A 662 16.37 22.68 -3.98
C HIS A 662 17.08 23.99 -4.29
N VAL A 663 16.65 24.72 -5.32
CA VAL A 663 17.31 25.98 -5.71
C VAL A 663 16.92 27.16 -4.79
N GLY A 664 15.75 27.09 -4.16
CA GLY A 664 15.24 28.17 -3.31
C GLY A 664 16.12 28.47 -2.10
N GLN A 665 16.78 27.46 -1.50
CA GLN A 665 17.73 27.69 -0.40
C GLN A 665 18.96 28.50 -0.85
N TRP A 666 19.43 28.26 -2.07
CA TRP A 666 20.59 28.95 -2.62
C TRP A 666 20.25 30.39 -3.00
N PHE A 667 19.06 30.63 -3.56
CA PHE A 667 18.57 31.98 -3.78
C PHE A 667 18.35 32.74 -2.46
N ALA A 668 17.81 32.09 -1.43
CA ALA A 668 17.68 32.70 -0.11
C ALA A 668 19.04 33.11 0.47
N ARG A 669 20.03 32.22 0.38
CA ARG A 669 21.41 32.52 0.81
C ARG A 669 22.05 33.64 0.00
N ALA A 670 21.90 33.63 -1.33
CA ALA A 670 22.44 34.66 -2.20
C ALA A 670 21.79 36.03 -1.96
N LEU A 671 20.48 36.07 -1.71
CA LEU A 671 19.77 37.28 -1.30
C LEU A 671 20.35 37.81 0.01
N ASN A 672 20.60 36.95 1.00
CA ASN A 672 21.20 37.37 2.27
C ASN A 672 22.62 37.92 2.09
N GLU A 673 23.49 37.23 1.36
CA GLU A 673 24.87 37.65 1.11
C GLU A 673 24.93 38.99 0.33
N ALA A 674 24.06 39.15 -0.66
CA ALA A 674 23.93 40.39 -1.42
C ALA A 674 23.48 41.55 -0.52
N HIS A 675 22.49 41.27 0.34
CA HIS A 675 22.00 42.25 1.30
C HIS A 675 23.09 42.66 2.31
N ASP A 676 23.94 41.74 2.77
CA ASP A 676 25.10 42.02 3.63
C ASP A 676 26.19 42.83 2.94
N SER A 677 26.37 42.61 1.64
CA SER A 677 27.39 43.29 0.82
C SER A 677 26.90 44.61 0.21
N GLY A 678 25.66 45.01 0.50
CA GLY A 678 25.04 46.23 -0.05
C GLY A 678 24.69 46.15 -1.54
N VAL A 679 24.60 44.94 -2.11
CA VAL A 679 24.23 44.68 -3.51
C VAL A 679 22.72 44.53 -3.63
N ARG A 680 22.11 45.16 -4.64
CA ARG A 680 20.66 45.03 -4.91
C ARG A 680 20.40 43.82 -5.81
N LEU A 681 20.17 42.66 -5.19
CA LEU A 681 19.84 41.42 -5.88
C LEU A 681 18.33 41.28 -6.11
N VAL A 682 17.92 40.99 -7.35
CA VAL A 682 16.55 40.62 -7.72
C VAL A 682 16.54 39.22 -8.30
N VAL A 683 15.70 38.33 -7.78
CA VAL A 683 15.57 36.94 -8.25
C VAL A 683 14.20 36.71 -8.88
N ARG A 684 14.17 36.12 -10.08
CA ARG A 684 12.95 35.80 -10.84
C ARG A 684 13.01 34.36 -11.35
N SER A 685 12.43 33.42 -10.63
CA SER A 685 12.65 31.98 -10.90
C SER A 685 11.43 31.18 -11.36
N GLY A 686 10.22 31.76 -11.28
CA GLY A 686 8.99 30.97 -11.49
C GLY A 686 8.92 29.78 -10.51
N GLY A 687 8.17 28.73 -10.88
CA GLY A 687 7.99 27.52 -10.05
C GLY A 687 8.86 26.32 -10.45
N THR A 688 9.77 26.46 -11.41
CA THR A 688 10.60 25.35 -11.88
C THR A 688 11.80 25.15 -10.96
N ASP A 689 11.81 24.05 -10.19
CA ASP A 689 12.95 23.66 -9.36
C ASP A 689 13.98 22.84 -10.15
N LEU A 690 15.20 22.72 -9.60
CA LEU A 690 16.30 21.97 -10.20
C LEU A 690 16.69 20.76 -9.35
N PRO A 691 17.25 19.69 -9.95
CA PRO A 691 17.84 18.59 -9.18
C PRO A 691 18.87 19.09 -8.16
N ALA A 692 18.95 18.44 -7.00
CA ALA A 692 19.74 18.91 -5.86
C ALA A 692 21.23 19.16 -6.18
N ASP A 693 21.82 18.29 -6.99
CA ASP A 693 23.21 18.40 -7.45
C ASP A 693 23.40 19.60 -8.39
N VAL A 694 22.48 19.81 -9.33
CA VAL A 694 22.49 20.95 -10.25
C VAL A 694 22.26 22.26 -9.49
N ALA A 695 21.31 22.28 -8.55
CA ALA A 695 21.00 23.42 -7.71
C ALA A 695 22.20 23.89 -6.89
N ALA A 696 23.05 22.97 -6.39
CA ALA A 696 24.27 23.31 -5.67
C ALA A 696 25.29 24.06 -6.54
N HIS A 697 25.56 23.55 -7.74
CA HIS A 697 26.47 24.20 -8.68
C HIS A 697 25.93 25.57 -9.15
N LEU A 698 24.62 25.68 -9.34
CA LEU A 698 24.00 26.97 -9.63
C LEU A 698 24.15 27.93 -8.45
N GLY A 699 23.97 27.44 -7.23
CA GLY A 699 24.19 28.20 -6.00
C GLY A 699 25.59 28.81 -5.95
N ASP A 700 26.62 28.02 -6.26
CA ASP A 700 28.01 28.50 -6.31
C ASP A 700 28.20 29.63 -7.33
N VAL A 701 27.61 29.49 -8.53
CA VAL A 701 27.68 30.54 -9.57
C VAL A 701 27.02 31.83 -9.10
N VAL A 702 25.82 31.74 -8.54
CA VAL A 702 25.07 32.92 -8.08
C VAL A 702 25.80 33.60 -6.92
N LEU A 703 26.32 32.84 -5.95
CA LEU A 703 27.09 33.37 -4.83
C LEU A 703 28.40 34.03 -5.30
N ALA A 704 29.11 33.44 -6.26
CA ALA A 704 30.31 34.04 -6.83
C ALA A 704 30.00 35.34 -7.61
N ALA A 705 28.87 35.39 -8.31
CA ALA A 705 28.40 36.60 -8.98
C ALA A 705 28.06 37.71 -7.98
N VAL A 706 27.41 37.38 -6.86
CA VAL A 706 27.13 38.33 -5.78
C VAL A 706 28.43 38.87 -5.19
N ALA A 707 29.39 38.00 -4.85
CA ALA A 707 30.68 38.40 -4.27
C ALA A 707 31.53 39.28 -5.21
N GLY A 708 31.40 39.10 -6.53
CA GLY A 708 32.08 39.92 -7.53
C GLY A 708 31.43 41.29 -7.76
N THR A 709 30.18 41.49 -7.31
CA THR A 709 29.40 42.70 -7.57
C THR A 709 29.70 43.78 -6.50
N PRO A 710 30.04 45.02 -6.90
CA PRO A 710 30.34 46.09 -5.94
C PRO A 710 29.09 46.57 -5.18
N SER A 711 29.30 47.01 -3.93
CA SER A 711 28.25 47.60 -3.09
C SER A 711 27.54 48.75 -3.80
N GLY A 712 26.21 48.74 -3.78
CA GLY A 712 25.33 49.72 -4.43
C GLY A 712 24.96 49.41 -5.89
N ALA A 713 25.57 48.38 -6.50
CA ALA A 713 25.22 47.93 -7.85
C ALA A 713 24.05 46.93 -7.86
N ASP A 714 23.41 46.81 -9.04
CA ASP A 714 22.28 45.91 -9.28
C ASP A 714 22.76 44.58 -9.85
N LEU A 715 22.15 43.49 -9.40
CA LEU A 715 22.30 42.15 -9.97
C LEU A 715 20.91 41.51 -10.11
N THR A 716 20.59 41.00 -11.29
CA THR A 716 19.32 40.30 -11.54
C THR A 716 19.61 38.86 -11.94
N VAL A 717 18.96 37.91 -11.29
CA VAL A 717 19.01 36.49 -11.62
C VAL A 717 17.63 36.06 -12.10
N THR A 718 17.56 35.52 -13.32
CA THR A 718 16.32 34.97 -13.87
C THR A 718 16.52 33.49 -14.15
N LEU A 719 15.61 32.63 -13.67
CA LEU A 719 15.52 31.21 -13.99
C LEU A 719 14.17 30.98 -14.67
N PHE A 720 14.18 30.36 -15.84
CA PHE A 720 12.97 30.01 -16.57
C PHE A 720 13.10 28.67 -17.29
N PRO A 721 12.00 27.93 -17.46
CA PRO A 721 12.00 26.66 -18.18
C PRO A 721 12.36 26.85 -19.66
N ASP A 722 13.16 25.93 -20.21
CA ASP A 722 13.57 25.91 -21.61
C ASP A 722 13.34 24.49 -22.19
N PRO A 723 13.02 24.32 -23.49
CA PRO A 723 12.84 22.98 -24.07
C PRO A 723 14.05 22.04 -23.92
N ALA A 724 15.25 22.59 -23.74
CA ALA A 724 16.47 21.83 -23.49
C ALA A 724 16.77 21.58 -22.00
N GLY A 725 15.90 22.05 -21.08
CA GLY A 725 16.04 21.92 -19.62
C GLY A 725 15.63 23.21 -18.90
N ALA A 726 16.60 23.92 -18.34
CA ALA A 726 16.37 25.23 -17.72
C ALA A 726 17.41 26.25 -18.20
N ARG A 727 17.02 27.52 -18.25
CA ARG A 727 17.93 28.61 -18.59
C ARG A 727 18.04 29.58 -17.43
N ILE A 728 19.28 29.92 -17.08
CA ILE A 728 19.60 30.97 -16.14
C ILE A 728 20.22 32.14 -16.89
N THR A 729 19.79 33.35 -16.52
CA THR A 729 20.39 34.60 -16.96
C THR A 729 20.77 35.41 -15.74
N LEU A 730 22.04 35.77 -15.63
CA LEU A 730 22.51 36.79 -14.68
C LEU A 730 22.76 38.09 -15.43
N VAL A 731 22.27 39.21 -14.91
CA VAL A 731 22.47 40.54 -15.49
C VAL A 731 23.00 41.46 -14.39
N GLY A 732 24.19 42.03 -14.58
CA GLY A 732 24.83 42.91 -13.60
C GLY A 732 25.71 43.97 -14.25
N ALA A 733 26.31 44.86 -13.45
CA ALA A 733 27.19 45.92 -13.95
C ALA A 733 28.49 45.36 -14.55
N HIS A 734 28.91 45.91 -15.70
CA HIS A 734 30.22 45.59 -16.29
C HIS A 734 31.36 46.28 -15.50
N PRO A 735 32.54 45.65 -15.28
CA PRO A 735 33.01 44.32 -15.69
C PRO A 735 32.99 43.26 -14.57
N HIS A 736 31.95 43.26 -13.73
CA HIS A 736 31.98 42.60 -12.44
C HIS A 736 31.40 41.18 -12.43
N LEU A 737 30.57 40.82 -13.41
CA LEU A 737 29.88 39.54 -13.45
C LEU A 737 30.78 38.43 -14.00
N GLY A 738 31.55 38.72 -15.05
CA GLY A 738 32.29 37.71 -15.79
C GLY A 738 33.39 37.00 -14.99
N ALA A 739 34.08 37.70 -14.10
CA ALA A 739 35.12 37.11 -13.26
C ALA A 739 34.52 36.13 -12.23
N GLY A 740 33.41 36.53 -11.58
CA GLY A 740 32.71 35.71 -10.59
C GLY A 740 32.16 34.42 -11.20
N VAL A 741 31.43 34.52 -12.32
CA VAL A 741 30.84 33.35 -12.99
C VAL A 741 31.90 32.34 -13.45
N ARG A 742 33.05 32.81 -13.97
CA ARG A 742 34.16 31.93 -14.40
C ARG A 742 34.94 31.30 -13.24
N SER A 743 34.87 31.89 -12.05
CA SER A 743 35.53 31.38 -10.85
C SER A 743 34.72 30.32 -10.10
N ALA A 744 33.43 30.17 -10.43
CA ALA A 744 32.56 29.19 -9.80
C ALA A 744 33.01 27.75 -10.09
N THR A 745 33.00 26.91 -9.07
CA THR A 745 33.42 25.51 -9.16
C THR A 745 32.30 24.66 -9.75
N GLY A 746 32.42 24.23 -11.02
CA GLY A 746 31.48 23.24 -11.58
C GLY A 746 31.22 23.32 -13.09
N PRO A 747 30.49 22.34 -13.65
CA PRO A 747 30.18 22.26 -15.08
C PRO A 747 29.30 23.41 -15.58
N LEU A 748 28.47 24.01 -14.72
CA LEU A 748 27.61 25.15 -15.06
C LEU A 748 28.41 26.45 -15.23
N GLY A 749 29.41 26.70 -14.38
CA GLY A 749 30.29 27.87 -14.53
C GLY A 749 31.16 27.79 -15.80
N ALA A 750 31.59 26.58 -16.18
CA ALA A 750 32.39 26.34 -17.38
C ALA A 750 31.60 26.47 -18.70
N THR A 751 30.27 26.30 -18.66
CA THR A 751 29.38 26.41 -19.82
C THR A 751 28.72 27.78 -19.94
N ALA A 752 28.96 28.67 -18.97
CA ALA A 752 28.38 30.00 -18.95
C ALA A 752 28.96 30.90 -20.05
N ARG A 753 28.08 31.52 -20.83
CA ARG A 753 28.46 32.52 -21.84
C ARG A 753 28.24 33.91 -21.27
N VAL A 754 29.32 34.67 -21.09
CA VAL A 754 29.26 36.05 -20.61
C VAL A 754 29.42 37.02 -21.78
N LEU A 755 28.48 37.95 -21.93
CA LEU A 755 28.43 38.93 -22.99
C LEU A 755 28.30 40.34 -22.40
N PRO A 756 29.20 41.28 -22.73
CA PRO A 756 29.02 42.69 -22.39
C PRO A 756 27.93 43.31 -23.26
N VAL A 757 27.02 44.06 -22.63
CA VAL A 757 25.90 44.78 -23.26
C VAL A 757 25.85 46.19 -22.69
N GLY A 758 26.49 47.14 -23.36
CA GLY A 758 26.57 48.53 -22.87
C GLY A 758 27.35 48.65 -21.57
N ASP A 759 26.69 49.16 -20.53
CA ASP A 759 27.19 49.28 -19.15
C ASP A 759 26.93 48.03 -18.29
N GLN A 760 26.33 46.97 -18.87
CA GLN A 760 26.01 45.71 -18.20
C GLN A 760 26.75 44.51 -18.78
N GLU A 761 26.77 43.42 -18.02
CA GLU A 761 27.15 42.07 -18.46
C GLU A 761 25.96 41.13 -18.30
N VAL A 762 25.77 40.27 -19.29
CA VAL A 762 24.79 39.20 -19.27
C VAL A 762 25.52 37.86 -19.30
N ALA A 763 25.31 37.03 -18.29
CA ALA A 763 25.76 35.64 -18.28
C ALA A 763 24.57 34.71 -18.53
N GLU A 764 24.64 33.91 -19.59
CA GLU A 764 23.65 32.88 -19.90
C GLU A 764 24.20 31.49 -19.61
N ILE A 765 23.39 30.67 -18.94
CA ILE A 765 23.73 29.31 -18.55
C ILE A 765 22.56 28.41 -18.94
N LEU A 766 22.84 27.38 -19.74
CA LEU A 766 21.88 26.34 -20.09
C LEU A 766 22.12 25.13 -19.20
N VAL A 767 21.10 24.74 -18.45
CA VAL A 767 21.07 23.53 -17.64
C VAL A 767 20.35 22.47 -18.46
N PRO A 768 21.02 21.36 -18.85
CA PRO A 768 20.36 20.26 -19.54
C PRO A 768 19.27 19.62 -18.67
N ALA A 769 18.22 19.12 -19.32
CA ALA A 769 17.12 18.39 -18.68
C ALA A 769 17.58 17.09 -17.99
#